data_AF-A0A813JE26-F1
#
_entry.id   AF-A0A813JE26-F1
#
_cell.length_a   1.000
_cell.length_b   1.000
_cell.length_c   1.000
_cell.angle_alpha   90.00
_cell.angle_beta   90.00
_cell.angle_gamma   90.00
#
_symmetry.space_group_name_H-M   'P 1'
#
loop_
_entity.id
_entity.type
_entity.pdbx_description
1 polymer ?
#
loop_
_entity_poly.entity_id
_entity_poly.type
_entity_poly.pdbx_seq_one_letter_code
_entity_poly.pdbx_strand_id
1 'polypeptide(L)'
;MVDLEPTVVDEVRTGTYRQLFHPEQLISGKEDAANNFARGHYTVGKEIVDLVLDRIRKLAVNCTGLQGFMVFNTCGGGTGSGLGCLLLERLSVDYGKKSKISFTVWFQTNLVPYPRIHFMLSSYAPIISAEKAYHEQLSVAEITMSVFEPASMFVTCDPRHGKYMACCMMYRGDVVPKDVNASVATIKTKRTIQFVDWCPTGFKVGINYQPPTVVPGGDLAKVMRACCMISNSTAIAEVFSRCDHKFDLMYSKRAFVHHYVGEGMEEGEFSEAREDLAALEKDYEEVGIETAEGEGEEEAWRATATSSELVLSSSDALDFRDGFCHALCIHLGQGGVQIGNACWELFCLEHGIQPDGQMPSDKTIGGGDDAFNTFFSETGAGKHVPRCVMVDLEPTVVDEVRTGTYRQLFHPEQLISGKEDAANNFARGHYTVGKEIVDLVLDRIRKLADNCTGLQGFMVFNTCGGGTGSGLGCLLLERLSVDYGKKSKISFTVWACPQISTAVVEAYNTVLCVHSLLEHTDVTIMYDNEALYDICRRSLDIERPTYTNLNRMLAQIISSLTASLRFDGALNVDLTEFQTNLVPYPRIHFMLSSYAPIISAEKAYHEQLSVAEITMSVFEPASMFVKCDPRHGKYMACCMMYRGDVVPKDVNASVATIKTKRTIQFVDWCPTGFKVGINYQPPTVVPGGDLAKVMRACCMISNSTAIAEVFSRCDHKFDLMYSKRAFVHHYVGEGMEEGEFSEAREDLAALEKDYEEVGIETAAGEGEEEEGYGALCIHLGQGGVQIGNACWELFCLEHGIQPDGQMPSDKSTIGGGDDAFNTFFSETGAGKHVPRCVMVDLEPTVVDEVRTGTYRQLFHPEQLISGKEDAANNFARGHYTVGKEIVDLVLDRIRKLADNCTGLQGFMVFNTCGGGTGSGLGCLLLERLSVDYGKKSKISFTVWFQTNLVPYPRIHFMLSSYAPIISAEKAYHEQLSVAEITMSVFEPASMFVKCDPRHGKYMACCMMYRGDVVPKDVNASVATIKTKRTIQFVDWCPTGFKVGINYQPPTVVPGGDLAKVMRACCMISNSTAIAEVFSRCDHKFDLMYSKRAFVHHYVGEGMEEGEFSEAREDLAALEKDYEEVGIETAEGEGEEEGYGDEF
;
A
#
# COMPACT_ATOMS: atom_id res chain seq x y z
N MET A 1 31.68 -13.92 11.67
CA MET A 1 33.05 -13.89 11.15
C MET A 1 33.38 -15.26 10.59
N VAL A 2 33.95 -15.31 9.38
CA VAL A 2 34.21 -16.56 8.67
C VAL A 2 35.63 -16.51 8.12
N ASP A 3 36.43 -17.54 8.40
CA ASP A 3 37.67 -17.79 7.67
C ASP A 3 37.79 -19.27 7.33
N LEU A 4 38.36 -19.59 6.17
CA LEU A 4 38.69 -20.98 5.83
C LEU A 4 39.93 -21.45 6.59
N GLU A 5 40.82 -20.52 6.98
CA GLU A 5 41.98 -20.84 7.82
C GLU A 5 41.58 -20.93 9.32
N PRO A 6 41.75 -22.09 9.98
CA PRO A 6 41.32 -22.26 11.37
C PRO A 6 42.06 -21.38 12.39
N THR A 7 43.34 -21.13 12.12
CA THR A 7 44.26 -20.36 12.98
C THR A 7 43.74 -18.94 13.23
N VAL A 8 43.24 -18.27 12.20
CA VAL A 8 42.71 -16.90 12.25
C VAL A 8 41.48 -16.81 13.14
N VAL A 9 40.57 -17.78 13.03
CA VAL A 9 39.35 -17.82 13.86
C VAL A 9 39.69 -18.19 15.30
N ASP A 10 40.69 -19.05 15.51
CA ASP A 10 41.16 -19.44 16.84
C ASP A 10 41.88 -18.30 17.58
N GLU A 11 42.55 -17.39 16.86
CA GLU A 11 43.07 -16.14 17.44
C GLU A 11 41.94 -15.25 17.97
N VAL A 12 40.80 -15.16 17.26
CA VAL A 12 39.62 -14.42 17.75
C VAL A 12 38.99 -15.12 18.96
N ARG A 13 38.96 -16.46 18.98
CA ARG A 13 38.47 -17.27 20.12
C ARG A 13 39.34 -17.16 21.37
N THR A 14 40.64 -16.92 21.19
CA THR A 14 41.60 -16.81 22.31
C THR A 14 41.95 -15.37 22.68
N GLY A 15 41.55 -14.40 21.84
CA GLY A 15 41.83 -12.98 22.02
C GLY A 15 41.05 -12.30 23.15
N THR A 16 41.40 -11.04 23.38
CA THR A 16 40.92 -10.21 24.49
C THR A 16 39.39 -10.03 24.51
N TYR A 17 38.73 -10.09 23.35
CA TYR A 17 37.29 -9.88 23.19
C TYR A 17 36.46 -11.17 23.09
N ARG A 18 37.04 -12.35 23.39
CA ARG A 18 36.39 -13.66 23.24
C ARG A 18 35.02 -13.78 23.92
N GLN A 19 34.77 -13.03 25.00
CA GLN A 19 33.50 -13.08 25.75
C GLN A 19 32.34 -12.39 25.02
N LEU A 20 32.62 -11.58 23.99
CA LEU A 20 31.61 -10.85 23.22
C LEU A 20 31.01 -11.69 22.07
N PHE A 21 31.71 -12.74 21.62
CA PHE A 21 31.30 -13.53 20.46
C PHE A 21 30.70 -14.86 20.91
N HIS A 22 29.51 -15.17 20.42
CA HIS A 22 28.94 -16.51 20.58
C HIS A 22 29.74 -17.51 19.71
N PRO A 23 30.01 -18.75 20.15
CA PRO A 23 30.76 -19.73 19.36
C PRO A 23 30.17 -19.99 17.97
N GLU A 24 28.85 -19.83 17.81
CA GLU A 24 28.17 -19.96 16.52
C GLU A 24 28.42 -18.77 15.56
N GLN A 25 28.94 -17.63 16.03
CA GLN A 25 29.27 -16.48 15.19
C GLN A 25 30.67 -16.59 14.54
N LEU A 26 31.47 -17.57 14.97
CA LEU A 26 32.84 -17.80 14.52
C LEU A 26 32.91 -19.12 13.74
N ILE A 27 32.94 -19.03 12.41
CA ILE A 27 32.97 -20.19 11.50
C ILE A 27 34.38 -20.32 10.95
N SER A 28 34.96 -21.51 11.10
CA SER A 28 36.28 -21.86 10.56
C SER A 28 36.14 -23.00 9.54
N GLY A 29 36.88 -22.93 8.44
CA GLY A 29 37.00 -24.06 7.52
C GLY A 29 37.82 -25.21 8.09
N LYS A 30 37.81 -26.35 7.38
CA LYS A 30 38.67 -27.51 7.69
C LYS A 30 40.01 -27.43 6.97
N GLU A 31 40.04 -26.76 5.82
CA GLU A 31 41.20 -26.61 4.96
C GLU A 31 41.37 -25.14 4.56
N ASP A 32 42.63 -24.71 4.42
CA ASP A 32 42.97 -23.38 3.94
C ASP A 32 42.78 -23.27 2.41
N ALA A 33 42.19 -22.15 1.97
CA ALA A 33 42.05 -21.83 0.55
C ALA A 33 43.38 -21.37 -0.10
N ALA A 34 44.44 -21.14 0.69
CA ALA A 34 45.80 -20.85 0.22
C ALA A 34 45.87 -19.68 -0.78
N ASN A 35 45.05 -18.64 -0.56
CA ASN A 35 44.91 -17.49 -1.46
C ASN A 35 44.45 -17.81 -2.90
N ASN A 36 43.82 -18.96 -3.13
CA ASN A 36 43.26 -19.33 -4.43
C ASN A 36 41.75 -19.05 -4.46
N PHE A 37 41.31 -18.18 -5.39
CA PHE A 37 39.90 -17.85 -5.60
C PHE A 37 39.05 -19.08 -5.95
N ALA A 38 39.50 -19.92 -6.89
CA ALA A 38 38.73 -21.09 -7.35
C ALA A 38 38.55 -22.10 -6.21
N ARG A 39 39.56 -22.28 -5.36
CA ARG A 39 39.46 -23.14 -4.18
C ARG A 39 38.46 -22.61 -3.14
N GLY A 40 38.42 -21.29 -2.98
CA GLY A 40 37.44 -20.61 -2.13
C GLY A 40 36.02 -20.58 -2.69
N HIS A 41 35.84 -20.62 -4.01
CA HIS A 41 34.53 -20.51 -4.67
C HIS A 41 33.91 -21.86 -5.02
N TYR A 42 34.68 -22.75 -5.66
CA TYR A 42 34.18 -23.98 -6.27
C TYR A 42 34.35 -25.23 -5.40
N THR A 43 35.39 -25.28 -4.55
CA THR A 43 35.69 -26.45 -3.71
C THR A 43 35.42 -26.21 -2.22
N VAL A 44 36.39 -25.69 -1.48
CA VAL A 44 36.35 -25.60 -0.01
C VAL A 44 35.26 -24.66 0.50
N GLY A 45 35.03 -23.53 -0.17
CA GLY A 45 33.99 -22.60 0.27
C GLY A 45 32.57 -23.13 0.07
N LYS A 46 32.33 -23.95 -0.97
CA LYS A 46 31.03 -24.59 -1.21
C LYS A 46 30.64 -25.55 -0.08
N GLU A 47 31.62 -26.17 0.60
CA GLU A 47 31.35 -27.04 1.74
C GLU A 47 30.83 -26.28 2.98
N ILE A 48 31.15 -24.99 3.09
CA ILE A 48 30.89 -24.19 4.31
C ILE A 48 29.82 -23.12 4.06
N VAL A 49 29.56 -22.73 2.81
CA VAL A 49 28.60 -21.67 2.47
C VAL A 49 27.21 -21.94 3.01
N ASP A 50 26.70 -23.17 2.91
CA ASP A 50 25.37 -23.54 3.41
C ASP A 50 25.29 -23.44 4.95
N LEU A 51 26.38 -23.81 5.64
CA LEU A 51 26.49 -23.64 7.09
C LEU A 51 26.49 -22.15 7.46
N VAL A 52 27.15 -21.30 6.66
CA VAL A 52 27.17 -19.85 6.91
C VAL A 52 25.78 -19.26 6.68
N LEU A 53 25.11 -19.62 5.58
CA LEU A 53 23.76 -19.15 5.24
C LEU A 53 22.72 -19.58 6.27
N ASP A 54 22.77 -20.82 6.78
CA ASP A 54 21.88 -21.29 7.86
C ASP A 54 22.05 -20.44 9.13
N ARG A 55 23.30 -20.10 9.49
CA ARG A 55 23.55 -19.22 10.65
C ARG A 55 23.09 -17.78 10.41
N ILE A 56 23.26 -17.26 9.18
CA ILE A 56 22.74 -15.93 8.80
C ILE A 56 21.21 -15.92 8.89
N ARG A 57 20.52 -16.94 8.35
CA ARG A 57 19.05 -17.08 8.41
C ARG A 57 18.56 -17.09 9.86
N LYS A 58 19.20 -17.85 10.75
CA LYS A 58 18.88 -17.88 12.18
C LYS A 58 19.03 -16.52 12.88
N LEU A 59 20.04 -15.74 12.50
CA LEU A 59 20.23 -14.40 13.03
C LEU A 59 19.22 -13.41 12.45
N ALA A 60 18.89 -13.52 11.16
CA ALA A 60 17.94 -12.66 10.47
C ALA A 60 16.51 -12.78 11.02
N VAL A 61 16.07 -14.00 11.40
CA VAL A 61 14.74 -14.24 12.01
C VAL A 61 14.54 -13.48 13.33
N ASN A 62 15.63 -13.16 14.05
CA ASN A 62 15.56 -12.41 15.30
C ASN A 62 15.53 -10.89 15.10
N CYS A 63 15.61 -10.39 13.86
CA CYS A 63 15.60 -8.97 13.54
C CYS A 63 14.23 -8.52 13.01
N THR A 64 13.49 -7.74 13.79
CA THR A 64 12.30 -7.01 13.31
C THR A 64 12.74 -5.83 12.43
N GLY A 65 12.51 -5.89 11.11
CA GLY A 65 12.85 -4.80 10.18
C GLY A 65 14.28 -4.82 9.62
N LEU A 66 14.75 -5.98 9.17
CA LEU A 66 16.06 -6.13 8.52
C LEU A 66 16.17 -5.22 7.28
N GLN A 67 17.04 -4.21 7.33
CA GLN A 67 17.32 -3.31 6.20
C GLN A 67 18.33 -3.89 5.20
N GLY A 68 19.11 -4.90 5.63
CA GLY A 68 19.93 -5.78 4.79
C GLY A 68 21.32 -6.12 5.35
N PHE A 69 22.21 -6.67 4.53
CA PHE A 69 23.43 -7.35 4.98
C PHE A 69 24.71 -6.59 4.64
N MET A 70 25.47 -6.16 5.65
CA MET A 70 26.78 -5.53 5.48
C MET A 70 27.91 -6.58 5.43
N VAL A 71 28.51 -6.77 4.26
CA VAL A 71 29.59 -7.75 4.05
C VAL A 71 30.95 -7.05 3.98
N PHE A 72 31.90 -7.51 4.81
CA PHE A 72 33.28 -7.03 4.79
C PHE A 72 34.17 -8.14 4.24
N ASN A 73 34.70 -7.95 3.03
CA ASN A 73 35.56 -8.93 2.36
C ASN A 73 36.89 -8.30 1.91
N THR A 74 37.89 -9.15 1.72
CA THR A 74 39.20 -8.77 1.19
C THR A 74 39.30 -9.18 -0.29
N CYS A 75 39.72 -8.25 -1.14
CA CYS A 75 40.01 -8.54 -2.54
C CYS A 75 41.43 -9.11 -2.64
N GLY A 76 41.57 -10.40 -3.00
CA GLY A 76 42.87 -11.06 -3.22
C GLY A 76 43.18 -12.27 -2.33
N GLY A 77 42.33 -12.61 -1.35
CA GLY A 77 42.45 -13.84 -0.55
C GLY A 77 41.45 -14.91 -0.99
N GLY A 78 41.78 -16.19 -0.83
CA GLY A 78 40.93 -17.31 -1.26
C GLY A 78 39.60 -17.36 -0.50
N THR A 79 39.65 -17.13 0.82
CA THR A 79 38.46 -16.94 1.66
C THR A 79 37.70 -15.66 1.30
N GLY A 80 38.38 -14.51 1.29
CA GLY A 80 37.73 -13.20 1.15
C GLY A 80 37.09 -12.96 -0.21
N SER A 81 37.76 -13.36 -1.28
CA SER A 81 37.25 -13.18 -2.65
C SER A 81 36.43 -14.37 -3.12
N GLY A 82 36.91 -15.61 -2.97
CA GLY A 82 36.20 -16.81 -3.42
C GLY A 82 34.92 -17.07 -2.64
N LEU A 83 35.03 -17.37 -1.34
CA LEU A 83 33.84 -17.63 -0.51
C LEU A 83 32.97 -16.38 -0.36
N GLY A 84 33.57 -15.19 -0.35
CA GLY A 84 32.83 -13.92 -0.31
C GLY A 84 31.91 -13.70 -1.52
N CYS A 85 32.40 -13.93 -2.74
CA CYS A 85 31.60 -13.84 -3.95
C CYS A 85 30.48 -14.90 -3.97
N LEU A 86 30.82 -16.15 -3.65
CA LEU A 86 29.85 -17.24 -3.58
C LEU A 86 28.71 -16.94 -2.58
N LEU A 87 29.04 -16.35 -1.43
CA LEU A 87 28.07 -15.97 -0.42
C LEU A 87 27.18 -14.81 -0.88
N LEU A 88 27.73 -13.82 -1.59
CA LEU A 88 26.96 -12.71 -2.15
C LEU A 88 26.00 -13.17 -3.26
N GLU A 89 26.42 -14.11 -4.12
CA GLU A 89 25.57 -14.73 -5.12
C GLU A 89 24.40 -15.46 -4.47
N ARG A 90 24.67 -16.31 -3.47
CA ARG A 90 23.65 -17.07 -2.76
C ARG A 90 22.69 -16.19 -1.96
N LEU A 91 23.20 -15.16 -1.27
CA LEU A 91 22.35 -14.19 -0.57
C LEU A 91 21.47 -13.37 -1.53
N SER A 92 21.93 -13.13 -2.77
CA SER A 92 21.15 -12.45 -3.80
C SER A 92 20.02 -13.32 -4.35
N VAL A 93 20.20 -14.64 -4.37
CA VAL A 93 19.14 -15.60 -4.74
C VAL A 93 18.13 -15.73 -3.60
N ASP A 94 18.61 -16.00 -2.39
CA ASP A 94 17.77 -16.26 -1.22
C ASP A 94 16.88 -15.08 -0.78
N TYR A 95 17.35 -13.84 -0.97
CA TYR A 95 16.67 -12.62 -0.50
C TYR A 95 16.36 -11.61 -1.62
N GLY A 96 16.52 -12.02 -2.89
CA GLY A 96 16.29 -11.20 -4.08
C GLY A 96 17.25 -10.01 -4.25
N LYS A 97 17.01 -9.19 -5.30
CA LYS A 97 17.82 -7.97 -5.60
C LYS A 97 17.80 -6.90 -4.50
N LYS A 98 16.94 -7.03 -3.47
CA LYS A 98 16.87 -6.11 -2.31
C LYS A 98 18.03 -6.32 -1.31
N SER A 99 18.86 -7.37 -1.44
CA SER A 99 19.83 -7.78 -0.42
C SER A 99 21.31 -7.50 -0.72
N LYS A 100 21.67 -6.93 -1.89
CA LYS A 100 23.08 -6.57 -2.21
C LYS A 100 23.51 -5.31 -1.45
N ILE A 101 23.91 -5.46 -0.19
CA ILE A 101 24.26 -4.34 0.69
C ILE A 101 25.73 -4.41 1.11
N SER A 102 26.63 -4.42 0.14
CA SER A 102 28.04 -4.17 0.45
C SER A 102 28.23 -2.69 0.81
N PHE A 103 28.17 -2.34 2.10
CA PHE A 103 28.35 -0.97 2.64
C PHE A 103 27.37 0.12 2.11
N THR A 104 26.39 -0.25 1.29
CA THR A 104 25.60 0.67 0.47
C THR A 104 24.10 0.41 0.65
N VAL A 105 23.47 1.01 1.67
CA VAL A 105 22.00 1.31 1.61
C VAL A 105 21.79 2.78 1.84
N TRP A 106 22.55 3.37 2.76
CA TRP A 106 22.58 4.82 2.88
C TRP A 106 23.35 5.50 1.74
N PHE A 107 24.27 4.75 1.12
CA PHE A 107 25.17 5.21 0.06
C PHE A 107 24.68 4.82 -1.35
N GLN A 108 23.88 3.76 -1.51
CA GLN A 108 23.52 3.22 -2.84
C GLN A 108 22.54 4.13 -3.60
N THR A 109 21.52 4.62 -2.89
CA THR A 109 20.57 5.59 -3.44
C THR A 109 21.18 6.97 -3.64
N ASN A 110 22.44 7.19 -3.21
CA ASN A 110 23.01 8.53 -3.13
C ASN A 110 24.47 8.76 -3.65
N LEU A 111 25.25 7.73 -3.97
CA LEU A 111 26.66 7.87 -4.40
C LEU A 111 27.02 7.00 -5.61
N VAL A 112 26.08 6.16 -6.07
CA VAL A 112 26.25 5.24 -7.20
C VAL A 112 25.36 5.73 -8.35
N PRO A 113 25.86 6.62 -9.23
CA PRO A 113 25.07 7.16 -10.34
C PRO A 113 24.74 6.08 -11.38
N TYR A 114 25.60 5.06 -11.51
CA TYR A 114 25.41 3.94 -12.44
C TYR A 114 25.56 2.60 -11.70
N PRO A 115 24.69 1.60 -11.94
CA PRO A 115 24.74 0.31 -11.26
C PRO A 115 26.09 -0.42 -11.34
N ARG A 116 26.85 -0.20 -12.43
CA ARG A 116 28.20 -0.76 -12.62
C ARG A 116 29.32 0.05 -11.92
N ILE A 117 29.11 1.35 -11.66
CA ILE A 117 30.12 2.31 -11.14
C ILE A 117 29.91 2.54 -9.63
N HIS A 118 30.08 1.48 -8.84
CA HIS A 118 29.76 1.48 -7.40
C HIS A 118 31.00 1.38 -6.48
N PHE A 119 32.21 1.55 -7.01
CA PHE A 119 33.44 1.46 -6.23
C PHE A 119 33.80 2.80 -5.56
N MET A 120 33.84 2.81 -4.23
CA MET A 120 34.04 4.02 -3.42
C MET A 120 35.47 4.12 -2.88
N LEU A 121 36.03 5.33 -2.90
CA LEU A 121 37.28 5.72 -2.25
C LEU A 121 37.00 6.20 -0.83
N SER A 122 37.76 5.73 0.15
CA SER A 122 37.70 6.20 1.53
C SER A 122 38.92 7.05 1.89
N SER A 123 38.70 8.11 2.66
CA SER A 123 39.75 8.94 3.24
C SER A 123 39.41 9.38 4.66
N TYR A 124 40.43 9.67 5.46
CA TYR A 124 40.26 10.08 6.86
C TYR A 124 41.25 11.18 7.19
N ALA A 125 40.80 12.24 7.84
CA ALA A 125 41.67 13.29 8.35
C ALA A 125 41.23 13.76 9.74
N PRO A 126 42.18 14.13 10.63
CA PRO A 126 43.62 14.11 10.41
C PRO A 126 44.27 12.75 10.75
N ILE A 127 45.25 12.31 9.96
CA ILE A 127 46.12 11.16 10.27
C ILE A 127 47.40 11.70 10.91
N ILE A 128 47.38 11.85 12.24
CA ILE A 128 48.50 12.41 13.01
C ILE A 128 48.98 11.43 14.09
N SER A 129 50.30 11.39 14.30
CA SER A 129 50.91 10.62 15.38
C SER A 129 50.63 11.25 16.74
N ALA A 130 50.63 10.42 17.80
CA ALA A 130 50.42 10.87 19.18
C ALA A 130 51.37 12.01 19.61
N GLU A 131 52.60 12.06 19.06
CA GLU A 131 53.59 13.10 19.32
C GLU A 131 53.28 14.45 18.63
N LYS A 132 52.70 14.44 17.42
CA LYS A 132 52.37 15.66 16.66
C LYS A 132 51.04 16.31 17.09
N ALA A 133 50.11 15.53 17.63
CA ALA A 133 48.78 16.01 18.01
C ALA A 133 48.73 17.02 19.17
N TYR A 134 49.81 17.17 19.94
CA TYR A 134 49.90 18.17 21.01
C TYR A 134 50.11 19.60 20.49
N HIS A 135 50.55 19.78 19.24
CA HIS A 135 50.97 21.09 18.72
C HIS A 135 50.05 21.67 17.62
N GLU A 136 49.23 20.86 16.94
CA GLU A 136 48.36 21.31 15.85
C GLU A 136 46.89 20.92 16.13
N GLN A 137 46.07 21.89 16.56
CA GLN A 137 44.62 21.76 16.51
C GLN A 137 44.14 22.27 15.15
N LEU A 138 43.88 21.35 14.23
CA LEU A 138 43.38 21.69 12.90
C LEU A 138 41.94 22.22 12.97
N SER A 139 41.68 23.31 12.27
CA SER A 139 40.36 23.87 12.08
C SER A 139 39.47 22.96 11.21
N VAL A 140 38.15 23.18 11.26
CA VAL A 140 37.19 22.42 10.44
C VAL A 140 37.52 22.58 8.95
N ALA A 141 37.93 23.78 8.52
CA ALA A 141 38.31 24.03 7.13
C ALA A 141 39.58 23.27 6.72
N GLU A 142 40.60 23.22 7.57
CA GLU A 142 41.84 22.48 7.28
C GLU A 142 41.57 20.97 7.22
N ILE A 143 40.81 20.41 8.16
CA ILE A 143 40.42 18.99 8.15
C ILE A 143 39.62 18.65 6.87
N THR A 144 38.72 19.55 6.47
CA THR A 144 37.89 19.39 5.27
C THR A 144 38.71 19.41 3.99
N MET A 145 39.81 20.18 3.92
CA MET A 145 40.71 20.16 2.76
C MET A 145 41.66 18.96 2.79
N SER A 146 42.14 18.57 3.97
CA SER A 146 43.07 17.44 4.13
C SER A 146 42.49 16.09 3.72
N VAL A 147 41.17 15.88 3.79
CA VAL A 147 40.55 14.63 3.31
C VAL A 147 40.60 14.45 1.79
N PHE A 148 40.86 15.53 1.03
CA PHE A 148 41.08 15.47 -0.42
C PHE A 148 42.56 15.34 -0.81
N GLU A 149 43.46 15.33 0.17
CA GLU A 149 44.88 15.12 -0.10
C GLU A 149 45.19 13.64 -0.35
N PRO A 150 46.09 13.31 -1.30
CA PRO A 150 46.48 11.93 -1.57
C PRO A 150 47.02 11.20 -0.34
N ALA A 151 47.64 11.94 0.60
CA ALA A 151 48.19 11.40 1.84
C ALA A 151 47.13 10.88 2.83
N SER A 152 45.88 11.32 2.69
CA SER A 152 44.77 10.94 3.58
C SER A 152 43.90 9.83 2.98
N MET A 153 44.17 9.38 1.75
CA MET A 153 43.41 8.35 1.05
C MET A 153 43.94 6.95 1.33
N PHE A 154 43.02 6.00 1.51
CA PHE A 154 43.36 4.60 1.74
C PHE A 154 43.54 3.78 0.46
N VAL A 155 43.36 4.41 -0.70
CA VAL A 155 43.55 3.82 -2.02
C VAL A 155 44.68 4.56 -2.73
N THR A 156 45.61 3.81 -3.33
CA THR A 156 46.75 4.38 -4.06
C THR A 156 46.34 4.88 -5.44
N CYS A 157 45.69 6.04 -5.51
CA CYS A 157 45.35 6.79 -6.73
C CYS A 157 45.56 8.28 -6.48
N ASP A 158 45.95 9.06 -7.49
CA ASP A 158 45.97 10.52 -7.35
C ASP A 158 44.58 11.08 -7.66
N PRO A 159 43.86 11.65 -6.67
CA PRO A 159 42.52 12.23 -6.87
C PRO A 159 42.51 13.40 -7.85
N ARG A 160 43.68 13.98 -8.17
CA ARG A 160 43.79 15.08 -9.15
C ARG A 160 43.74 14.61 -10.59
N HIS A 161 43.93 13.31 -10.84
CA HIS A 161 43.84 12.73 -12.19
C HIS A 161 42.41 12.35 -12.58
N GLY A 162 41.45 12.46 -11.66
CA GLY A 162 40.04 12.16 -11.91
C GLY A 162 39.10 13.29 -11.48
N LYS A 163 37.82 13.13 -11.80
CA LYS A 163 36.73 13.97 -11.32
C LYS A 163 35.96 13.23 -10.23
N TYR A 164 35.41 13.98 -9.27
CA TYR A 164 34.50 13.44 -8.26
C TYR A 164 33.06 13.43 -8.78
N MET A 165 32.37 12.30 -8.62
CA MET A 165 30.95 12.18 -8.93
C MET A 165 30.09 12.54 -7.72
N ALA A 166 30.43 11.98 -6.55
CA ALA A 166 29.75 12.27 -5.30
C ALA A 166 30.65 11.97 -4.09
N CYS A 167 30.46 12.71 -3.01
CA CYS A 167 31.26 12.69 -1.79
C CYS A 167 30.33 12.72 -0.57
N CYS A 168 30.59 11.87 0.41
CA CYS A 168 29.92 11.87 1.70
C CYS A 168 30.97 12.07 2.80
N MET A 169 30.78 13.11 3.61
CA MET A 169 31.70 13.54 4.65
C MET A 169 31.06 13.38 6.02
N MET A 170 31.66 12.59 6.89
CA MET A 170 31.21 12.32 8.25
C MET A 170 32.17 12.98 9.24
N TYR A 171 31.74 14.12 9.78
CA TYR A 171 32.47 14.85 10.82
C TYR A 171 32.19 14.25 12.19
N ARG A 172 33.24 14.10 13.01
CA ARG A 172 33.15 13.63 14.40
C ARG A 172 33.83 14.58 15.38
N GLY A 173 33.20 14.80 16.53
CA GLY A 173 33.73 15.58 17.64
C GLY A 173 33.19 17.00 17.74
N ASP A 174 34.01 17.93 18.25
CA ASP A 174 33.62 19.31 18.53
C ASP A 174 33.53 20.15 17.25
N VAL A 175 32.50 19.91 16.43
CA VAL A 175 32.33 20.52 15.11
C VAL A 175 31.04 21.32 15.06
N VAL A 176 31.14 22.59 14.66
CA VAL A 176 29.99 23.49 14.52
C VAL A 176 29.43 23.38 13.09
N PRO A 177 28.12 23.14 12.89
CA PRO A 177 27.52 23.02 11.55
C PRO A 177 27.81 24.20 10.62
N LYS A 178 27.84 25.42 11.18
CA LYS A 178 28.17 26.65 10.44
C LYS A 178 29.56 26.61 9.80
N ASP A 179 30.56 26.10 10.53
CA ASP A 179 31.95 26.04 10.04
C ASP A 179 32.11 24.96 8.97
N VAL A 180 31.33 23.87 9.06
CA VAL A 180 31.28 22.80 8.05
C VAL A 180 30.64 23.32 6.77
N ASN A 181 29.48 23.97 6.87
CA ASN A 181 28.77 24.53 5.72
C ASN A 181 29.62 25.59 5.00
N ALA A 182 30.32 26.45 5.76
CA ALA A 182 31.24 27.43 5.19
C ALA A 182 32.43 26.78 4.48
N SER A 183 32.96 25.68 5.03
CA SER A 183 34.08 24.92 4.43
C SER A 183 33.65 24.22 3.13
N VAL A 184 32.48 23.59 3.13
CA VAL A 184 31.90 22.94 1.94
C VAL A 184 31.53 23.97 0.86
N ALA A 185 30.96 25.10 1.24
CA ALA A 185 30.66 26.20 0.32
C ALA A 185 31.94 26.76 -0.33
N THR A 186 33.03 26.85 0.44
CA THR A 186 34.35 27.28 -0.06
C THR A 186 34.91 26.29 -1.09
N ILE A 187 34.70 24.98 -0.90
CA ILE A 187 35.09 23.96 -1.88
C ILE A 187 34.28 24.11 -3.16
N LYS A 188 32.96 24.30 -3.05
CA LYS A 188 32.06 24.52 -4.20
C LYS A 188 32.44 25.77 -5.01
N THR A 189 32.82 26.86 -4.35
CA THR A 189 33.14 28.14 -5.02
C THR A 189 34.54 28.20 -5.60
N LYS A 190 35.56 27.64 -4.91
CA LYS A 190 36.96 27.76 -5.37
C LYS A 190 37.31 26.85 -6.56
N ARG A 191 36.46 25.88 -6.91
CA ARG A 191 36.70 24.86 -7.97
C ARG A 191 38.07 24.18 -7.90
N THR A 192 38.70 24.15 -6.72
CA THR A 192 40.01 23.52 -6.50
C THR A 192 39.95 22.00 -6.61
N ILE A 193 38.77 21.43 -6.39
CA ILE A 193 38.46 20.01 -6.53
C ILE A 193 37.51 19.90 -7.71
N GLN A 194 37.85 19.05 -8.69
CA GLN A 194 37.08 18.89 -9.91
C GLN A 194 35.97 17.87 -9.72
N PHE A 195 34.73 18.30 -9.92
CA PHE A 195 33.56 17.44 -9.99
C PHE A 195 33.18 17.21 -11.46
N VAL A 196 32.43 16.14 -11.72
CA VAL A 196 31.79 15.92 -13.02
C VAL A 196 30.79 17.04 -13.31
N ASP A 197 30.71 17.46 -14.57
CA ASP A 197 30.03 18.70 -14.97
C ASP A 197 28.50 18.62 -14.77
N TRP A 198 27.93 17.41 -14.82
CA TRP A 198 26.53 17.12 -14.56
C TRP A 198 26.16 17.03 -13.07
N CYS A 199 27.15 16.86 -12.17
CA CYS A 199 26.93 16.80 -10.71
C CYS A 199 27.95 17.69 -9.94
N PRO A 200 27.87 19.02 -10.07
CA PRO A 200 28.79 19.94 -9.41
C PRO A 200 28.58 20.04 -7.88
N THR A 201 27.50 19.46 -7.34
CA THR A 201 27.07 19.62 -5.93
C THR A 201 26.91 18.31 -5.16
N GLY A 202 27.54 17.22 -5.58
CA GLY A 202 27.44 15.89 -4.94
C GLY A 202 28.11 15.80 -3.57
N PHE A 203 27.71 16.60 -2.57
CA PHE A 203 28.19 16.53 -1.19
C PHE A 203 27.08 16.14 -0.23
N LYS A 204 27.28 15.08 0.54
CA LYS A 204 26.47 14.73 1.70
C LYS A 204 27.30 14.89 2.97
N VAL A 205 26.72 15.47 4.00
CA VAL A 205 27.44 15.76 5.25
C VAL A 205 26.69 15.20 6.44
N GLY A 206 27.38 14.44 7.29
CA GLY A 206 26.88 14.01 8.59
C GLY A 206 27.77 14.54 9.71
N ILE A 207 27.17 14.93 10.83
CA ILE A 207 27.90 15.41 12.01
C ILE A 207 27.54 14.52 13.20
N ASN A 208 28.56 13.97 13.85
CA ASN A 208 28.43 13.27 15.12
C ASN A 208 29.25 13.98 16.19
N TYR A 209 28.59 14.56 17.18
CA TYR A 209 29.25 15.35 18.23
C TYR A 209 30.18 14.53 19.15
N GLN A 210 30.13 13.20 19.08
CA GLN A 210 31.07 12.36 19.83
C GLN A 210 32.44 12.30 19.13
N PRO A 211 33.53 12.71 19.82
CA PRO A 211 34.87 12.62 19.26
C PRO A 211 35.30 11.17 19.06
N PRO A 212 36.20 10.89 18.09
CA PRO A 212 36.68 9.54 17.85
C PRO A 212 37.47 9.00 19.05
N THR A 213 37.17 7.74 19.41
CA THR A 213 37.87 7.01 20.47
C THR A 213 39.05 6.27 19.87
N VAL A 214 40.22 6.35 20.52
CA VAL A 214 41.42 5.61 20.13
C VAL A 214 41.49 4.30 20.91
N VAL A 215 41.89 3.22 20.24
CA VAL A 215 42.15 1.93 20.89
C VAL A 215 43.32 2.08 21.88
N PRO A 216 43.18 1.68 23.14
CA PRO A 216 44.26 1.75 24.11
C PRO A 216 45.52 1.00 23.60
N GLY A 217 46.63 1.72 23.43
CA GLY A 217 47.88 1.17 22.89
C GLY A 217 48.06 1.27 21.36
N GLY A 218 47.14 1.90 20.63
CA GLY A 218 47.30 2.17 19.20
C GLY A 218 48.15 3.41 18.91
N ASP A 219 48.75 3.46 17.71
CA ASP A 219 49.69 4.51 17.28
C ASP A 219 49.02 5.84 16.86
N LEU A 220 47.68 5.87 16.77
CA LEU A 220 46.88 7.03 16.38
C LEU A 220 46.66 7.98 17.57
N ALA A 221 46.79 9.28 17.34
CA ALA A 221 46.53 10.27 18.37
C ALA A 221 45.04 10.43 18.70
N LYS A 222 44.74 10.81 19.95
CA LYS A 222 43.39 11.24 20.32
C LYS A 222 43.14 12.64 19.77
N VAL A 223 42.18 12.75 18.85
CA VAL A 223 41.79 14.02 18.22
C VAL A 223 40.41 14.46 18.69
N MET A 224 40.23 15.77 18.88
CA MET A 224 38.95 16.36 19.30
C MET A 224 37.96 16.52 18.13
N ARG A 225 38.48 16.50 16.89
CA ARG A 225 37.72 16.71 15.64
C ARG A 225 38.34 15.84 14.55
N ALA A 226 37.52 15.19 13.74
CA ALA A 226 37.93 14.40 12.59
C ALA A 226 36.86 14.41 11.50
N CYS A 227 37.25 14.10 10.27
CA CYS A 227 36.36 13.90 9.13
C CYS A 227 36.73 12.60 8.41
N CYS A 228 35.74 11.75 8.17
CA CYS A 228 35.85 10.58 7.31
C CYS A 228 35.10 10.86 6.01
N MET A 229 35.71 10.64 4.86
CA MET A 229 35.07 10.81 3.56
C MET A 229 34.96 9.47 2.84
N ILE A 230 33.80 9.23 2.23
CA ILE A 230 33.57 8.18 1.24
C ILE A 230 33.16 8.88 -0.04
N SER A 231 33.87 8.63 -1.13
CA SER A 231 33.68 9.36 -2.39
C SER A 231 33.73 8.43 -3.59
N ASN A 232 32.90 8.70 -4.60
CA ASN A 232 32.96 8.06 -5.91
C ASN A 232 33.73 8.99 -6.86
N SER A 233 34.83 8.51 -7.45
CA SER A 233 35.67 9.30 -8.34
C SER A 233 36.18 8.45 -9.50
N THR A 234 36.31 9.07 -10.67
CA THR A 234 36.91 8.43 -11.85
C THR A 234 38.40 8.10 -11.66
N ALA A 235 39.06 8.66 -10.63
CA ALA A 235 40.45 8.32 -10.30
C ALA A 235 40.64 6.83 -9.93
N ILE A 236 39.57 6.11 -9.59
CA ILE A 236 39.65 4.67 -9.29
C ILE A 236 39.99 3.81 -10.53
N ALA A 237 39.77 4.32 -11.74
CA ALA A 237 40.14 3.65 -12.98
C ALA A 237 41.65 3.31 -13.04
N GLU A 238 42.51 4.15 -12.44
CA GLU A 238 43.96 3.89 -12.33
C GLU A 238 44.26 2.59 -11.55
N VAL A 239 43.41 2.23 -10.60
CA VAL A 239 43.53 0.97 -9.85
C VAL A 239 43.18 -0.21 -10.75
N PHE A 240 42.09 -0.12 -11.51
CA PHE A 240 41.66 -1.17 -12.44
C PHE A 240 42.69 -1.39 -13.54
N SER A 241 43.19 -0.32 -14.17
CA SER A 241 44.21 -0.38 -15.21
C SER A 241 45.51 -1.09 -14.75
N ARG A 242 45.95 -0.84 -13.50
CA ARG A 242 47.12 -1.54 -12.93
C ARG A 242 46.85 -3.02 -12.65
N CYS A 243 45.63 -3.36 -12.24
CA CYS A 243 45.22 -4.74 -12.02
C CYS A 243 45.10 -5.48 -13.35
N ASP A 244 44.50 -4.87 -14.37
CA ASP A 244 44.38 -5.39 -15.72
C ASP A 244 45.76 -5.67 -16.34
N HIS A 245 46.67 -4.70 -16.28
CA HIS A 245 48.04 -4.89 -16.79
C HIS A 245 48.77 -6.07 -16.13
N LYS A 246 48.62 -6.24 -14.81
CA LYS A 246 49.21 -7.39 -14.09
C LYS A 246 48.53 -8.70 -14.47
N PHE A 247 47.21 -8.71 -14.61
CA PHE A 247 46.45 -9.88 -15.04
C PHE A 247 46.88 -10.32 -16.44
N ASP A 248 47.01 -9.38 -17.39
CA ASP A 248 47.45 -9.63 -18.76
C ASP A 248 48.87 -10.21 -18.83
N LEU A 249 49.79 -9.69 -18.03
CA LEU A 249 51.16 -10.21 -17.94
C LEU A 249 51.21 -11.66 -17.40
N MET A 250 50.28 -12.02 -16.50
CA MET A 250 50.20 -13.37 -15.93
C MET A 250 49.47 -14.34 -16.87
N TYR A 251 48.35 -13.91 -17.46
CA TYR A 251 47.51 -14.70 -18.34
C TYR A 251 48.21 -15.00 -19.68
N SER A 252 48.89 -14.01 -20.28
CA SER A 252 49.70 -14.21 -21.50
C SER A 252 50.82 -15.25 -21.32
N LYS A 253 51.32 -15.41 -20.09
CA LYS A 253 52.32 -16.42 -19.72
C LYS A 253 51.72 -17.73 -19.22
N ARG A 254 50.38 -17.85 -19.19
CA ARG A 254 49.60 -18.93 -18.56
C ARG A 254 50.09 -19.26 -17.15
N ALA A 255 50.56 -18.25 -16.42
CA ALA A 255 51.08 -18.42 -15.07
C ALA A 255 49.91 -18.78 -14.14
N PHE A 256 50.06 -19.86 -13.36
CA PHE A 256 49.09 -20.34 -12.38
C PHE A 256 47.69 -20.75 -12.91
N VAL A 257 47.38 -20.62 -14.20
CA VAL A 257 46.07 -20.99 -14.77
C VAL A 257 45.67 -22.44 -14.45
N HIS A 258 46.61 -23.38 -14.54
CA HIS A 258 46.37 -24.79 -14.19
C HIS A 258 46.00 -25.02 -12.71
N HIS A 259 46.41 -24.14 -11.78
CA HIS A 259 46.01 -24.21 -10.37
C HIS A 259 44.55 -23.77 -10.15
N TYR A 260 43.99 -22.95 -11.03
CA TYR A 260 42.57 -22.53 -10.95
C TYR A 260 41.67 -23.53 -11.69
N VAL A 261 42.08 -23.97 -12.88
CA VAL A 261 41.34 -24.97 -13.67
C VAL A 261 41.29 -26.33 -12.96
N GLY A 262 42.35 -26.70 -12.24
CA GLY A 262 42.37 -27.92 -11.43
C GLY A 262 41.36 -27.94 -10.28
N GLU A 263 40.86 -26.77 -9.84
CA GLU A 263 39.86 -26.62 -8.78
C GLU A 263 38.42 -26.45 -9.35
N GLY A 264 38.24 -26.56 -10.67
CA GLY A 264 36.92 -26.55 -11.31
C GLY A 264 36.51 -25.25 -12.01
N MET A 265 37.41 -24.26 -12.12
CA MET A 265 37.19 -23.03 -12.88
C MET A 265 37.40 -23.24 -14.39
N GLU A 266 36.49 -22.77 -15.24
CA GLU A 266 36.66 -22.91 -16.69
C GLU A 266 37.64 -21.87 -17.25
N GLU A 267 38.42 -22.24 -18.30
CA GLU A 267 39.36 -21.28 -18.92
C GLU A 267 38.65 -20.07 -19.55
N GLY A 268 37.36 -20.21 -19.92
CA GLY A 268 36.52 -19.14 -20.46
C GLY A 268 36.18 -18.03 -19.46
N GLU A 269 36.13 -18.35 -18.16
CA GLU A 269 35.84 -17.37 -17.10
C GLU A 269 36.96 -16.32 -16.97
N PHE A 270 38.20 -16.68 -17.32
CA PHE A 270 39.31 -15.72 -17.35
C PHE A 270 39.17 -14.67 -18.44
N SER A 271 38.59 -15.04 -19.60
CA SER A 271 38.31 -14.09 -20.68
C SER A 271 37.12 -13.20 -20.36
N GLU A 272 36.07 -13.76 -19.77
CA GLU A 272 34.88 -13.00 -19.36
C GLU A 272 35.23 -11.95 -18.30
N ALA A 273 35.97 -12.35 -17.26
CA ALA A 273 36.42 -11.42 -16.21
C ALA A 273 37.31 -10.28 -16.76
N ARG A 274 38.06 -10.53 -17.83
CA ARG A 274 38.86 -9.51 -18.53
C ARG A 274 37.96 -8.54 -19.30
N GLU A 275 37.00 -9.06 -20.06
CA GLU A 275 36.05 -8.25 -20.83
C GLU A 275 35.22 -7.34 -19.90
N ASP A 276 34.79 -7.86 -18.76
CA ASP A 276 34.06 -7.09 -17.74
C ASP A 276 34.92 -5.97 -17.12
N LEU A 277 36.19 -6.24 -16.82
CA LEU A 277 37.10 -5.22 -16.27
C LEU A 277 37.41 -4.12 -17.29
N ALA A 278 37.60 -4.49 -18.56
CA ALA A 278 37.83 -3.55 -19.66
C ALA A 278 36.59 -2.69 -19.95
N ALA A 279 35.38 -3.29 -19.88
CA ALA A 279 34.14 -2.53 -19.98
C ALA A 279 34.00 -1.54 -18.81
N LEU A 280 34.33 -1.96 -17.59
CA LEU A 280 34.27 -1.08 -16.42
C LEU A 280 35.26 0.09 -16.52
N GLU A 281 36.49 -0.14 -16.99
CA GLU A 281 37.47 0.93 -17.22
C GLU A 281 36.93 1.96 -18.23
N LYS A 282 36.34 1.48 -19.32
CA LYS A 282 35.73 2.32 -20.35
C LYS A 282 34.54 3.13 -19.80
N ASP A 283 33.67 2.52 -18.99
CA ASP A 283 32.54 3.20 -18.36
C ASP A 283 33.02 4.36 -17.45
N TYR A 284 34.09 4.16 -16.68
CA TYR A 284 34.69 5.21 -15.84
C TYR A 284 35.38 6.32 -16.65
N GLU A 285 35.94 6.01 -17.82
CA GLU A 285 36.52 6.99 -18.75
C GLU A 285 35.44 7.84 -19.43
N GLU A 286 34.36 7.24 -19.91
CA GLU A 286 33.24 7.92 -20.58
C GLU A 286 32.59 8.94 -19.63
N VAL A 287 32.29 8.55 -18.39
CA VAL A 287 31.73 9.46 -17.36
C VAL A 287 32.68 10.62 -17.01
N GLY A 288 34.00 10.45 -17.18
CA GLY A 288 34.97 11.52 -16.98
C GLY A 288 34.96 12.59 -18.09
N ILE A 289 34.53 12.21 -19.29
CA ILE A 289 34.57 13.00 -20.52
C ILE A 289 33.20 13.65 -20.82
N GLU A 290 32.09 13.06 -20.37
CA GLU A 290 30.74 13.60 -20.56
C GLU A 290 30.65 15.07 -20.10
N THR A 291 30.40 15.94 -21.07
CA THR A 291 30.01 17.34 -20.86
C THR A 291 28.49 17.38 -20.81
N ALA A 292 27.92 18.34 -20.07
CA ALA A 292 26.51 18.44 -19.64
C ALA A 292 25.43 18.53 -20.75
N GLU A 293 25.69 18.03 -21.97
CA GLU A 293 24.79 18.06 -23.13
C GLU A 293 24.33 16.66 -23.60
N GLY A 294 24.52 15.60 -22.80
CA GLY A 294 24.08 14.24 -23.12
C GLY A 294 22.79 13.82 -22.39
N GLU A 295 21.66 13.81 -23.11
CA GLU A 295 20.33 13.48 -22.60
C GLU A 295 20.14 11.96 -22.35
N GLY A 296 19.49 11.57 -21.25
CA GLY A 296 18.82 10.26 -21.17
C GLY A 296 18.57 9.70 -19.77
N GLU A 297 19.60 9.65 -18.92
CA GLU A 297 19.54 8.86 -17.67
C GLU A 297 19.66 9.68 -16.37
N GLU A 298 19.93 10.99 -16.46
CA GLU A 298 20.29 11.83 -15.30
C GLU A 298 19.13 12.26 -14.36
N GLU A 299 17.85 12.19 -14.77
CA GLU A 299 16.75 12.75 -13.97
C GLU A 299 16.32 11.88 -12.77
N ALA A 300 16.50 10.55 -12.81
CA ALA A 300 16.14 9.65 -11.71
C ALA A 300 17.03 9.86 -10.46
N TRP A 301 18.25 10.32 -10.68
CA TRP A 301 19.26 10.57 -9.66
C TRP A 301 18.93 11.82 -8.82
N ARG A 302 18.51 12.93 -9.45
CA ARG A 302 18.11 14.17 -8.74
C ARG A 302 16.93 13.98 -7.79
N ALA A 303 16.00 13.09 -8.13
CA ALA A 303 14.80 12.81 -7.33
C ALA A 303 15.09 12.00 -6.05
N THR A 304 16.14 11.19 -6.05
CA THR A 304 16.45 10.29 -4.92
C THR A 304 17.35 10.96 -3.86
N ALA A 305 18.13 11.96 -4.26
CA ALA A 305 18.98 12.75 -3.37
C ALA A 305 18.21 13.68 -2.40
N THR A 306 17.01 14.10 -2.79
CA THR A 306 16.13 14.97 -1.99
C THR A 306 15.29 14.19 -0.97
N SER A 307 15.19 12.87 -1.08
CA SER A 307 14.30 12.05 -0.23
C SER A 307 14.90 11.60 1.10
N SER A 308 16.06 12.12 1.51
CA SER A 308 16.72 11.69 2.77
C SER A 308 17.44 12.83 3.49
N GLU A 309 16.71 13.90 3.80
CA GLU A 309 17.04 14.81 4.90
C GLU A 309 16.18 14.48 6.12
N LEU A 310 16.79 13.92 7.16
CA LEU A 310 16.21 13.94 8.49
C LEU A 310 17.27 14.37 9.50
N VAL A 311 16.90 15.41 10.25
CA VAL A 311 17.60 16.09 11.35
C VAL A 311 18.63 17.16 10.94
N LEU A 312 18.19 18.43 10.87
CA LEU A 312 18.60 19.49 11.81
C LEU A 312 17.77 20.78 11.68
N SER A 313 17.54 21.39 12.84
CA SER A 313 16.89 22.65 13.22
C SER A 313 16.53 23.71 12.17
N SER A 314 15.27 24.14 12.27
CA SER A 314 14.68 25.44 11.98
C SER A 314 15.68 26.59 11.76
N SER A 315 15.88 27.03 10.50
CA SER A 315 15.81 28.45 10.08
C SER A 315 16.28 28.76 8.64
N ASP A 316 17.04 27.90 7.95
CA ASP A 316 17.70 28.32 6.70
C ASP A 316 17.44 27.39 5.49
N ALA A 317 16.19 27.30 5.03
CA ALA A 317 15.79 26.62 3.78
C ALA A 317 15.55 27.61 2.63
N LEU A 318 16.48 28.56 2.40
CA LEU A 318 16.23 29.70 1.50
C LEU A 318 17.14 29.85 0.27
N ASP A 319 18.09 28.95 -0.03
CA ASP A 319 18.95 29.14 -1.22
C ASP A 319 19.40 27.82 -1.88
N PHE A 320 18.53 27.06 -2.57
CA PHE A 320 18.94 26.08 -3.61
C PHE A 320 17.71 25.57 -4.43
N ARG A 321 17.20 26.40 -5.36
CA ARG A 321 16.22 25.99 -6.40
C ARG A 321 16.56 26.66 -7.75
N ASP A 322 17.75 26.41 -8.29
CA ASP A 322 18.15 26.95 -9.61
C ASP A 322 17.74 26.00 -10.76
N GLY A 323 16.43 25.77 -10.88
CA GLY A 323 15.81 25.08 -12.02
C GLY A 323 14.33 25.40 -12.08
N PHE A 324 13.94 26.38 -12.89
CA PHE A 324 12.54 26.82 -13.01
C PHE A 324 11.64 25.69 -13.52
N CYS A 325 10.55 25.51 -12.80
CA CYS A 325 9.59 24.44 -12.97
C CYS A 325 8.38 24.93 -13.76
N HIS A 326 8.31 24.61 -15.05
CA HIS A 326 7.25 25.10 -15.93
C HIS A 326 6.02 24.19 -15.92
N ALA A 327 4.82 24.77 -15.89
CA ALA A 327 3.55 24.06 -16.00
C ALA A 327 2.77 24.55 -17.23
N LEU A 328 2.17 23.62 -17.99
CA LEU A 328 1.41 23.93 -19.20
C LEU A 328 -0.09 23.67 -18.97
N CYS A 329 -0.92 24.68 -19.18
CA CYS A 329 -2.37 24.57 -19.02
C CYS A 329 -3.07 24.27 -20.34
N ILE A 330 -3.88 23.23 -20.39
CA ILE A 330 -4.65 22.82 -21.56
C ILE A 330 -6.14 22.97 -21.23
N HIS A 331 -6.84 23.83 -21.95
CA HIS A 331 -8.27 24.12 -21.75
C HIS A 331 -9.07 23.52 -22.90
N LEU A 332 -9.97 22.58 -22.61
CA LEU A 332 -10.67 21.78 -23.61
C LEU A 332 -12.19 21.97 -23.56
N GLY A 333 -12.76 22.30 -24.71
CA GLY A 333 -14.18 22.54 -24.92
C GLY A 333 -14.69 23.81 -24.24
N GLN A 334 -15.96 24.14 -24.47
CA GLN A 334 -16.60 25.35 -23.95
C GLN A 334 -16.35 25.58 -22.44
N GLY A 335 -16.61 24.57 -21.59
CA GLY A 335 -16.46 24.72 -20.15
C GLY A 335 -15.00 24.94 -19.73
N GLY A 336 -14.06 24.19 -20.31
CA GLY A 336 -12.63 24.37 -20.06
C GLY A 336 -12.14 25.75 -20.47
N VAL A 337 -12.50 26.22 -21.66
CA VAL A 337 -12.08 27.55 -22.18
C VAL A 337 -12.66 28.69 -21.34
N GLN A 338 -13.92 28.61 -20.92
CA GLN A 338 -14.55 29.63 -20.08
C GLN A 338 -13.95 29.69 -18.66
N ILE A 339 -13.65 28.54 -18.06
CA ILE A 339 -12.93 28.47 -16.77
C ILE A 339 -11.53 29.04 -16.94
N GLY A 340 -10.83 28.64 -18.00
CA GLY A 340 -9.49 29.14 -18.33
C GLY A 340 -9.45 30.66 -18.46
N ASN A 341 -10.43 31.26 -19.14
CA ASN A 341 -10.51 32.72 -19.28
C ASN A 341 -10.63 33.42 -17.91
N ALA A 342 -11.46 32.90 -17.00
CA ALA A 342 -11.59 33.44 -15.65
C ALA A 342 -10.32 33.22 -14.80
N CYS A 343 -9.64 32.07 -14.95
CA CYS A 343 -8.37 31.79 -14.29
C CYS A 343 -7.26 32.75 -14.73
N TRP A 344 -7.08 32.95 -16.04
CA TRP A 344 -6.05 33.84 -16.57
C TRP A 344 -6.32 35.31 -16.25
N GLU A 345 -7.59 35.75 -16.25
CA GLU A 345 -7.97 37.07 -15.74
C GLU A 345 -7.48 37.27 -14.30
N LEU A 346 -7.73 36.28 -13.43
CA LEU A 346 -7.30 36.33 -12.04
C LEU A 346 -5.77 36.27 -11.88
N PHE A 347 -5.07 35.42 -12.64
CA PHE A 347 -3.61 35.34 -12.61
C PHE A 347 -2.97 36.65 -13.03
N CYS A 348 -3.47 37.31 -14.08
CA CYS A 348 -2.99 38.62 -14.49
C CYS A 348 -3.18 39.66 -13.37
N LEU A 349 -4.33 39.66 -12.69
CA LEU A 349 -4.59 40.58 -11.58
C LEU A 349 -3.70 40.34 -10.36
N GLU A 350 -3.41 39.08 -10.04
CA GLU A 350 -2.53 38.72 -8.92
C GLU A 350 -1.07 39.12 -9.17
N HIS A 351 -0.59 38.98 -10.41
CA HIS A 351 0.78 39.35 -10.79
C HIS A 351 0.92 40.82 -11.25
N GLY A 352 -0.19 41.56 -11.39
CA GLY A 352 -0.18 42.96 -11.86
C GLY A 352 0.09 43.12 -13.36
N ILE A 353 -0.15 42.06 -14.15
CA ILE A 353 -0.02 42.04 -15.61
C ILE A 353 -1.25 42.70 -16.23
N GLN A 354 -1.03 43.65 -17.12
CA GLN A 354 -2.11 44.33 -17.84
C GLN A 354 -2.70 43.41 -18.93
N PRO A 355 -3.93 43.66 -19.41
CA PRO A 355 -4.56 42.83 -20.45
C PRO A 355 -3.80 42.78 -21.80
N ASP A 356 -2.86 43.70 -22.04
CA ASP A 356 -1.96 43.73 -23.19
C ASP A 356 -0.70 42.85 -23.00
N GLY A 357 -0.52 42.26 -21.82
CA GLY A 357 0.63 41.45 -21.42
C GLY A 357 1.82 42.23 -20.90
N GLN A 358 1.70 43.56 -20.75
CA GLN A 358 2.76 44.40 -20.18
C GLN A 358 2.68 44.42 -18.64
N MET A 359 3.84 44.47 -17.99
CA MET A 359 3.94 44.57 -16.53
C MET A 359 4.68 45.87 -16.16
N PRO A 360 3.96 46.96 -15.78
CA PRO A 360 4.59 48.25 -15.50
C PRO A 360 5.53 48.28 -14.29
N SER A 361 5.42 47.29 -13.40
CA SER A 361 6.25 47.14 -12.19
C SER A 361 7.59 46.45 -12.45
N ASP A 362 7.73 45.73 -13.55
CA ASP A 362 8.96 45.03 -13.90
C ASP A 362 9.90 46.00 -14.65
N LYS A 363 11.03 46.32 -14.04
CA LYS A 363 12.07 47.20 -14.61
C LYS A 363 13.25 46.42 -15.19
N THR A 364 13.17 45.09 -15.19
CA THR A 364 14.26 44.17 -15.53
C THR A 364 13.92 43.38 -16.78
N ILE A 365 13.79 44.08 -17.92
CA ILE A 365 13.74 43.45 -19.24
C ILE A 365 15.00 42.58 -19.40
N GLY A 366 14.85 41.26 -19.41
CA GLY A 366 15.95 40.30 -19.53
C GLY A 366 16.66 39.93 -18.22
N GLY A 367 16.10 40.26 -17.05
CA GLY A 367 16.52 39.74 -15.74
C GLY A 367 15.58 38.64 -15.28
N GLY A 368 15.57 37.51 -16.00
CA GLY A 368 14.62 36.43 -15.76
C GLY A 368 15.01 35.61 -14.54
N ASP A 369 14.42 35.90 -13.37
CA ASP A 369 14.52 35.03 -12.18
C ASP A 369 13.27 35.13 -11.25
N ASP A 370 12.11 35.53 -11.76
CA ASP A 370 10.88 35.62 -10.94
C ASP A 370 9.99 34.36 -11.03
N ALA A 371 9.43 33.94 -9.88
CA ALA A 371 8.63 32.72 -9.70
C ALA A 371 7.36 32.60 -10.57
N PHE A 372 6.90 33.69 -11.22
CA PHE A 372 5.73 33.66 -12.10
C PHE A 372 6.06 33.24 -13.55
N ASN A 373 7.34 33.14 -13.92
CA ASN A 373 7.77 32.61 -15.23
C ASN A 373 7.42 31.12 -15.43
N THR A 374 6.99 30.45 -14.36
CA THR A 374 6.46 29.08 -14.40
C THR A 374 5.21 28.97 -15.28
N PHE A 375 4.34 30.00 -15.28
CA PHE A 375 3.09 30.04 -16.06
C PHE A 375 3.13 31.01 -17.25
N PHE A 376 4.02 32.00 -17.24
CA PHE A 376 4.16 32.98 -18.32
C PHE A 376 5.51 32.81 -19.04
N SER A 377 5.53 33.00 -20.35
CA SER A 377 6.76 33.17 -21.13
C SER A 377 6.96 34.65 -21.43
N GLU A 378 8.13 35.19 -21.12
CA GLU A 378 8.50 36.56 -21.49
C GLU A 378 8.97 36.59 -22.95
N THR A 379 8.43 37.54 -23.73
CA THR A 379 8.92 37.86 -25.07
C THR A 379 9.95 38.98 -25.00
N GLY A 380 10.86 39.09 -25.97
CA GLY A 380 11.87 40.16 -26.02
C GLY A 380 11.34 41.60 -26.07
N ALA A 381 10.02 41.79 -26.17
CA ALA A 381 9.33 43.09 -26.07
C ALA A 381 8.79 43.38 -24.64
N GLY A 382 9.16 42.59 -23.63
CA GLY A 382 8.66 42.69 -22.26
C GLY A 382 7.20 42.26 -22.09
N LYS A 383 6.63 41.59 -23.10
CA LYS A 383 5.26 41.07 -23.06
C LYS A 383 5.26 39.65 -22.51
N HIS A 384 4.45 39.42 -21.49
CA HIS A 384 4.23 38.14 -20.84
C HIS A 384 3.08 37.40 -21.51
N VAL A 385 3.36 36.20 -22.04
CA VAL A 385 2.38 35.37 -22.75
C VAL A 385 2.10 34.11 -21.91
N PRO A 386 0.83 33.78 -21.64
CA PRO A 386 0.45 32.54 -20.94
C PRO A 386 0.97 31.27 -21.62
N ARG A 387 1.47 30.32 -20.83
CA ARG A 387 1.79 28.95 -21.27
C ARG A 387 0.53 28.09 -21.26
N CYS A 388 -0.38 28.38 -22.18
CA CYS A 388 -1.62 27.61 -22.32
C CYS A 388 -1.99 27.32 -23.76
N VAL A 389 -2.84 26.31 -23.93
CA VAL A 389 -3.52 26.00 -25.19
C VAL A 389 -5.01 25.95 -24.89
N MET A 390 -5.81 26.67 -25.67
CA MET A 390 -7.27 26.64 -25.61
C MET A 390 -7.78 25.98 -26.88
N VAL A 391 -8.51 24.89 -26.72
CA VAL A 391 -9.00 24.08 -27.83
C VAL A 391 -10.50 23.89 -27.70
N ASP A 392 -11.21 24.20 -28.77
CA ASP A 392 -12.60 23.81 -28.93
C ASP A 392 -12.85 23.34 -30.36
N LEU A 393 -13.79 22.43 -30.54
CA LEU A 393 -14.22 21.94 -31.86
C LEU A 393 -15.16 22.95 -32.53
N GLU A 394 -15.76 23.85 -31.75
CA GLU A 394 -16.53 24.99 -32.23
C GLU A 394 -15.77 26.32 -32.02
N PRO A 395 -15.83 27.28 -32.97
CA PRO A 395 -15.10 28.55 -32.83
C PRO A 395 -15.73 29.53 -31.83
N THR A 396 -17.02 29.42 -31.50
CA THR A 396 -17.78 30.45 -30.78
C THR A 396 -17.12 30.92 -29.49
N VAL A 397 -16.72 30.01 -28.62
CA VAL A 397 -16.14 30.33 -27.30
C VAL A 397 -14.70 30.82 -27.43
N VAL A 398 -13.94 30.25 -28.38
CA VAL A 398 -12.56 30.69 -28.65
C VAL A 398 -12.55 32.09 -29.28
N ASP A 399 -13.53 32.42 -30.11
CA ASP A 399 -13.68 33.74 -30.73
C ASP A 399 -14.07 34.82 -29.70
N GLU A 400 -14.80 34.48 -28.64
CA GLU A 400 -15.01 35.37 -27.49
C GLU A 400 -13.67 35.72 -26.82
N VAL A 401 -12.75 34.77 -26.68
CA VAL A 401 -11.39 35.05 -26.16
C VAL A 401 -10.58 35.91 -27.14
N ARG A 402 -10.68 35.66 -28.45
CA ARG A 402 -10.01 36.44 -29.50
C ARG A 402 -10.53 37.88 -29.61
N THR A 403 -11.76 38.15 -29.20
CA THR A 403 -12.39 39.48 -29.28
C THR A 403 -12.53 40.17 -27.92
N GLY A 404 -12.33 39.44 -26.82
CA GLY A 404 -12.48 39.92 -25.45
C GLY A 404 -11.36 40.84 -24.97
N THR A 405 -11.43 41.18 -23.68
CA THR A 405 -10.50 42.12 -23.01
C THR A 405 -9.04 41.67 -23.11
N TYR A 406 -8.80 40.36 -22.95
CA TYR A 406 -7.46 39.75 -22.97
C TYR A 406 -7.02 39.24 -24.36
N ARG A 407 -7.64 39.72 -25.44
CA ARG A 407 -7.32 39.31 -26.81
C ARG A 407 -5.85 39.47 -27.21
N GLN A 408 -5.14 40.42 -26.58
CA GLN A 408 -3.74 40.68 -26.85
C GLN A 408 -2.81 39.82 -26.01
N LEU A 409 -3.30 39.16 -24.96
CA LEU A 409 -2.48 38.37 -24.03
C LEU A 409 -2.01 37.05 -24.67
N PHE A 410 -2.93 36.28 -25.23
CA PHE A 410 -2.67 34.96 -25.81
C PHE A 410 -1.98 35.04 -27.18
N HIS A 411 -1.15 34.05 -27.49
CA HIS A 411 -0.63 33.91 -28.85
C HIS A 411 -1.74 33.32 -29.75
N PRO A 412 -2.01 33.86 -30.95
CA PRO A 412 -3.10 33.38 -31.81
C PRO A 412 -3.03 31.89 -32.14
N GLU A 413 -1.81 31.33 -32.19
CA GLU A 413 -1.60 29.91 -32.47
C GLU A 413 -1.92 28.97 -31.28
N GLN A 414 -2.07 29.52 -30.06
CA GLN A 414 -2.50 28.77 -28.88
C GLN A 414 -4.02 28.60 -28.82
N LEU A 415 -4.76 29.38 -29.63
CA LEU A 415 -6.22 29.39 -29.70
C LEU A 415 -6.68 28.56 -30.91
N ILE A 416 -6.96 27.29 -30.68
CA ILE A 416 -7.28 26.31 -31.71
C ILE A 416 -8.80 26.13 -31.75
N SER A 417 -9.38 26.30 -32.93
CA SER A 417 -10.82 26.16 -33.13
C SER A 417 -11.10 25.24 -34.32
N GLY A 418 -11.96 24.25 -34.11
CA GLY A 418 -12.51 23.39 -35.16
C GLY A 418 -13.58 24.10 -36.00
N LYS A 419 -14.22 23.35 -36.91
CA LYS A 419 -15.34 23.83 -37.74
C LYS A 419 -16.69 23.24 -37.34
N GLU A 420 -16.67 22.05 -36.77
CA GLU A 420 -17.86 21.27 -36.40
C GLU A 420 -17.75 20.88 -34.94
N ASP A 421 -18.86 20.99 -34.20
CA ASP A 421 -18.92 20.64 -32.80
C ASP A 421 -19.09 19.12 -32.60
N ALA A 422 -18.79 18.65 -31.38
CA ALA A 422 -19.08 17.27 -30.99
C ALA A 422 -20.56 17.03 -30.67
N ALA A 423 -21.42 18.06 -30.66
CA ALA A 423 -22.86 17.98 -30.41
C ALA A 423 -23.24 17.16 -29.16
N ASN A 424 -22.50 17.33 -28.06
CA ASN A 424 -22.64 16.57 -26.81
C ASN A 424 -22.47 15.04 -26.95
N ASN A 425 -21.78 14.57 -27.98
CA ASN A 425 -21.50 13.16 -28.21
C ASN A 425 -19.99 12.88 -28.01
N PHE A 426 -19.66 12.03 -27.02
CA PHE A 426 -18.29 11.57 -26.76
C PHE A 426 -17.64 10.96 -28.00
N ALA A 427 -18.35 10.09 -28.73
CA ALA A 427 -17.80 9.38 -29.88
C ALA A 427 -17.37 10.33 -31.01
N ARG A 428 -18.09 11.45 -31.20
CA ARG A 428 -17.66 12.49 -32.16
C ARG A 428 -16.37 13.17 -31.72
N GLY A 429 -16.30 13.51 -30.43
CA GLY A 429 -15.13 14.13 -29.84
C GLY A 429 -13.89 13.24 -29.82
N HIS A 430 -14.07 11.91 -29.73
CA HIS A 430 -12.96 10.96 -29.61
C HIS A 430 -12.59 10.28 -30.95
N TYR A 431 -13.56 9.79 -31.71
CA TYR A 431 -13.33 8.92 -32.87
C TYR A 431 -13.37 9.62 -34.23
N THR A 432 -14.26 10.60 -34.43
CA THR A 432 -14.45 11.25 -35.75
C THR A 432 -13.78 12.61 -35.80
N VAL A 433 -14.43 13.64 -35.28
CA VAL A 433 -13.98 15.04 -35.41
C VAL A 433 -12.70 15.29 -34.61
N GLY A 434 -12.57 14.69 -33.42
CA GLY A 434 -11.38 14.90 -32.58
C GLY A 434 -10.08 14.39 -33.20
N LYS A 435 -10.13 13.27 -33.94
CA LYS A 435 -8.94 12.72 -34.62
C LYS A 435 -8.39 13.67 -35.68
N GLU A 436 -9.22 14.49 -36.30
CA GLU A 436 -8.77 15.46 -37.30
C GLU A 436 -7.97 16.62 -36.69
N ILE A 437 -8.27 17.00 -35.43
CA ILE A 437 -7.67 18.17 -34.77
C ILE A 437 -6.54 17.81 -33.80
N VAL A 438 -6.51 16.59 -33.26
CA VAL A 438 -5.60 16.20 -32.17
C VAL A 438 -4.12 16.38 -32.56
N ASP A 439 -3.74 16.05 -33.79
CA ASP A 439 -2.35 16.19 -34.26
C ASP A 439 -1.90 17.66 -34.27
N LEU A 440 -2.80 18.58 -34.65
CA LEU A 440 -2.54 20.01 -34.60
C LEU A 440 -2.36 20.48 -33.15
N VAL A 441 -3.21 20.00 -32.24
CA VAL A 441 -3.14 20.35 -30.82
C VAL A 441 -1.82 19.87 -30.21
N LEU A 442 -1.42 18.63 -30.48
CA LEU A 442 -0.16 18.05 -30.02
C LEU A 442 1.06 18.80 -30.55
N ASP A 443 1.07 19.21 -31.82
CA ASP A 443 2.16 20.05 -32.37
C ASP A 443 2.27 21.40 -31.64
N ARG A 444 1.14 22.01 -31.25
CA ARG A 444 1.16 23.25 -30.46
C ARG A 444 1.64 23.04 -29.02
N ILE A 445 1.22 21.94 -28.38
CA ILE A 445 1.70 21.57 -27.05
C ILE A 445 3.21 21.31 -27.08
N ARG A 446 3.70 20.59 -28.09
CA ARG A 446 5.12 20.29 -28.27
C ARG A 446 5.96 21.56 -28.40
N LYS A 447 5.54 22.50 -29.24
CA LYS A 447 6.21 23.82 -29.36
C LYS A 447 6.31 24.58 -28.03
N LEU A 448 5.29 24.48 -27.18
CA LEU A 448 5.31 25.10 -25.85
C LEU A 448 6.17 24.32 -24.86
N ALA A 449 6.19 22.99 -24.96
CA ALA A 449 7.06 22.13 -24.17
C ALA A 449 8.54 22.36 -24.50
N ASP A 450 8.90 22.48 -25.79
CA ASP A 450 10.26 22.78 -26.25
C ASP A 450 10.76 24.15 -25.77
N ASN A 451 9.84 25.11 -25.55
CA ASN A 451 10.14 26.42 -24.97
C ASN A 451 10.26 26.39 -23.43
N CYS A 452 10.18 25.23 -22.79
CA CYS A 452 10.34 25.07 -21.35
C CYS A 452 11.70 24.42 -21.05
N THR A 453 12.50 25.02 -20.17
CA THR A 453 13.79 24.44 -19.72
C THR A 453 13.63 23.28 -18.72
N GLY A 454 12.40 23.00 -18.29
CA GLY A 454 12.08 22.04 -17.24
C GLY A 454 10.57 21.91 -17.04
N LEU A 455 9.90 21.19 -17.95
CA LEU A 455 8.45 20.93 -17.86
C LEU A 455 8.16 19.96 -16.70
N GLN A 456 7.37 20.39 -15.73
CA GLN A 456 6.90 19.55 -14.62
C GLN A 456 5.73 18.65 -15.05
N GLY A 457 4.76 19.22 -15.77
CA GLY A 457 3.52 18.52 -16.07
C GLY A 457 2.46 19.36 -16.80
N PHE A 458 1.31 18.75 -17.00
CA PHE A 458 0.15 19.32 -17.68
C PHE A 458 -1.00 19.51 -16.71
N MET A 459 -1.66 20.67 -16.78
CA MET A 459 -2.93 20.94 -16.12
C MET A 459 -4.05 20.93 -17.16
N VAL A 460 -4.90 19.91 -17.12
CA VAL A 460 -5.98 19.75 -18.10
C VAL A 460 -7.30 20.23 -17.48
N PHE A 461 -7.96 21.16 -18.15
CA PHE A 461 -9.26 21.70 -17.74
C PHE A 461 -10.30 21.23 -18.75
N ASN A 462 -11.21 20.37 -18.31
CA ASN A 462 -12.24 19.81 -19.17
C ASN A 462 -13.54 19.53 -18.41
N THR A 463 -14.59 19.20 -19.15
CA THR A 463 -15.92 18.91 -18.61
C THR A 463 -16.35 17.50 -19.01
N CYS A 464 -16.72 16.66 -18.04
CA CYS A 464 -17.10 15.26 -18.30
C CYS A 464 -18.43 15.15 -19.06
N GLY A 465 -19.34 16.12 -18.90
CA GLY A 465 -20.66 16.09 -19.54
C GLY A 465 -20.67 16.48 -21.04
N GLY A 466 -19.70 17.28 -21.49
CA GLY A 466 -19.67 17.81 -22.86
C GLY A 466 -18.97 16.88 -23.85
N GLY A 467 -19.42 16.85 -25.11
CA GLY A 467 -18.85 15.95 -26.13
C GLY A 467 -17.38 16.25 -26.48
N THR A 468 -17.01 17.54 -26.57
CA THR A 468 -15.62 17.96 -26.79
C THR A 468 -14.77 17.75 -25.54
N GLY A 469 -15.25 18.22 -24.38
CA GLY A 469 -14.48 18.15 -23.12
C GLY A 469 -14.20 16.73 -22.64
N SER A 470 -15.14 15.80 -22.86
CA SER A 470 -14.94 14.38 -22.58
C SER A 470 -14.16 13.71 -23.71
N GLY A 471 -14.73 13.62 -24.93
CA GLY A 471 -14.15 12.85 -26.03
C GLY A 471 -12.76 13.30 -26.48
N LEU A 472 -12.61 14.57 -26.85
CA LEU A 472 -11.31 15.12 -27.25
C LEU A 472 -10.35 15.19 -26.06
N GLY A 473 -10.88 15.39 -24.84
CA GLY A 473 -10.12 15.35 -23.60
C GLY A 473 -9.44 14.00 -23.35
N CYS A 474 -10.21 12.92 -23.41
CA CYS A 474 -9.70 11.55 -23.27
C CYS A 474 -8.67 11.22 -24.35
N LEU A 475 -8.99 11.52 -25.62
CA LEU A 475 -8.08 11.28 -26.74
C LEU A 475 -6.75 12.03 -26.56
N LEU A 476 -6.80 13.27 -26.05
CA LEU A 476 -5.58 14.04 -25.80
C LEU A 476 -4.78 13.48 -24.61
N LEU A 477 -5.45 13.03 -23.55
CA LEU A 477 -4.79 12.42 -22.38
C LEU A 477 -4.07 11.11 -22.73
N GLU A 478 -4.68 10.27 -23.57
CA GLU A 478 -4.04 9.06 -24.13
C GLU A 478 -2.75 9.42 -24.88
N ARG A 479 -2.84 10.40 -25.80
CA ARG A 479 -1.69 10.82 -26.61
C ARG A 479 -0.60 11.49 -25.78
N LEU A 480 -0.97 12.30 -24.79
CA LEU A 480 -0.02 12.91 -23.87
C LEU A 480 0.66 11.87 -22.98
N SER A 481 -0.02 10.78 -22.62
CA SER A 481 0.58 9.68 -21.87
C SER A 481 1.60 8.89 -22.71
N VAL A 482 1.37 8.77 -24.02
CA VAL A 482 2.33 8.18 -24.96
C VAL A 482 3.55 9.08 -25.17
N ASP A 483 3.34 10.36 -25.49
CA ASP A 483 4.41 11.31 -25.81
C ASP A 483 5.19 11.76 -24.56
N TYR A 484 4.50 11.91 -23.41
CA TYR A 484 5.04 12.50 -22.17
C TYR A 484 4.74 11.66 -20.91
N GLY A 485 4.90 10.33 -20.98
CA GLY A 485 4.50 9.41 -19.90
C GLY A 485 5.12 9.66 -18.52
N LYS A 486 6.31 10.26 -18.44
CA LYS A 486 6.97 10.59 -17.15
C LYS A 486 6.47 11.88 -16.49
N LYS A 487 5.69 12.71 -17.20
CA LYS A 487 5.25 14.02 -16.72
C LYS A 487 3.89 13.91 -16.04
N SER A 488 3.73 14.61 -14.91
CA SER A 488 2.49 14.58 -14.13
C SER A 488 1.34 15.27 -14.87
N LYS A 489 0.14 14.69 -14.80
CA LYS A 489 -1.08 15.16 -15.46
C LYS A 489 -2.15 15.37 -14.37
N ILE A 490 -2.48 16.63 -14.12
CA ILE A 490 -3.52 17.01 -13.16
C ILE A 490 -4.74 17.50 -13.93
N SER A 491 -5.88 16.88 -13.69
CA SER A 491 -7.13 17.22 -14.35
C SER A 491 -8.08 17.97 -13.41
N PHE A 492 -8.57 19.11 -13.87
CA PHE A 492 -9.62 19.90 -13.22
C PHE A 492 -10.92 19.65 -13.99
N THR A 493 -11.76 18.78 -13.44
CA THR A 493 -12.94 18.26 -14.15
C THR A 493 -14.22 18.83 -13.56
N VAL A 494 -15.10 19.35 -14.42
CA VAL A 494 -16.46 19.69 -14.04
C VAL A 494 -17.40 18.54 -14.41
N TRP A 495 -18.10 18.05 -13.39
CA TRP A 495 -18.99 16.89 -13.47
C TRP A 495 -20.42 17.29 -13.81
N ALA A 496 -21.14 16.33 -14.39
CA ALA A 496 -22.52 16.50 -14.82
C ALA A 496 -23.51 16.44 -13.65
N CYS A 497 -24.52 17.32 -13.67
CA CYS A 497 -25.47 17.47 -12.56
C CYS A 497 -26.92 17.49 -13.04
N PRO A 498 -27.85 16.73 -12.43
CA PRO A 498 -29.21 16.55 -12.95
C PRO A 498 -30.04 17.83 -13.05
N GLN A 499 -29.79 18.83 -12.21
CA GLN A 499 -30.67 20.02 -12.11
C GLN A 499 -30.30 21.14 -13.08
N ILE A 500 -29.02 21.22 -13.48
CA ILE A 500 -28.45 22.31 -14.31
C ILE A 500 -27.97 21.76 -15.67
N SER A 501 -28.05 20.44 -15.86
CA SER A 501 -27.70 19.76 -17.11
C SER A 501 -28.44 20.35 -18.31
N THR A 502 -27.68 20.64 -19.37
CA THR A 502 -28.25 21.10 -20.65
C THR A 502 -28.42 19.95 -21.64
N ALA A 503 -27.73 18.82 -21.39
CA ALA A 503 -27.72 17.66 -22.29
C ALA A 503 -28.15 16.37 -21.57
N VAL A 504 -29.13 15.68 -22.16
CA VAL A 504 -29.70 14.44 -21.61
C VAL A 504 -28.67 13.30 -21.54
N VAL A 505 -27.69 13.30 -22.44
CA VAL A 505 -26.66 12.24 -22.58
C VAL A 505 -25.41 12.48 -21.73
N GLU A 506 -25.40 13.47 -20.85
CA GLU A 506 -24.23 13.80 -20.01
C GLU A 506 -23.74 12.63 -19.16
N ALA A 507 -24.63 11.74 -18.70
CA ALA A 507 -24.19 10.58 -17.91
C ALA A 507 -23.39 9.57 -18.74
N TYR A 508 -23.73 9.38 -20.03
CA TYR A 508 -22.91 8.55 -20.92
C TYR A 508 -21.53 9.13 -21.13
N ASN A 509 -21.46 10.43 -21.46
CA ASN A 509 -20.18 11.11 -21.63
C ASN A 509 -19.34 11.07 -20.35
N THR A 510 -19.98 11.19 -19.17
CA THR A 510 -19.27 11.16 -17.90
C THR A 510 -18.66 9.80 -17.60
N VAL A 511 -19.42 8.71 -17.74
CA VAL A 511 -18.90 7.34 -17.48
C VAL A 511 -17.75 7.00 -18.44
N LEU A 512 -17.92 7.29 -19.73
CA LEU A 512 -16.87 7.10 -20.74
C LEU A 512 -15.63 7.96 -20.47
N CYS A 513 -15.83 9.20 -20.01
CA CYS A 513 -14.73 10.09 -19.64
C CYS A 513 -13.95 9.55 -18.44
N VAL A 514 -14.66 9.03 -17.43
CA VAL A 514 -14.04 8.52 -16.19
C VAL A 514 -13.17 7.30 -16.47
N HIS A 515 -13.61 6.41 -17.36
CA HIS A 515 -12.82 5.26 -17.80
C HIS A 515 -11.43 5.67 -18.31
N SER A 516 -11.33 6.63 -19.25
CA SER A 516 -10.02 7.10 -19.72
C SER A 516 -9.27 7.96 -18.69
N LEU A 517 -9.96 8.72 -17.84
CA LEU A 517 -9.34 9.50 -16.76
C LEU A 517 -8.64 8.57 -15.76
N LEU A 518 -9.21 7.39 -15.49
CA LEU A 518 -8.70 6.44 -14.52
C LEU A 518 -7.27 5.96 -14.85
N GLU A 519 -6.97 5.77 -16.13
CA GLU A 519 -5.67 5.26 -16.58
C GLU A 519 -4.64 6.37 -16.85
N HIS A 520 -5.08 7.51 -17.37
CA HIS A 520 -4.19 8.52 -17.94
C HIS A 520 -4.04 9.78 -17.10
N THR A 521 -4.68 9.88 -15.94
CA THR A 521 -4.50 11.03 -15.04
C THR A 521 -3.88 10.63 -13.71
N ASP A 522 -3.00 11.50 -13.20
CA ASP A 522 -2.31 11.26 -11.93
C ASP A 522 -3.12 11.76 -10.74
N VAL A 523 -3.82 12.90 -10.91
CA VAL A 523 -4.72 13.50 -9.92
C VAL A 523 -5.89 14.16 -10.64
N THR A 524 -7.12 13.83 -10.25
CA THR A 524 -8.33 14.46 -10.79
C THR A 524 -9.07 15.21 -9.69
N ILE A 525 -9.16 16.53 -9.81
CA ILE A 525 -9.92 17.38 -8.89
C ILE A 525 -11.33 17.55 -9.46
N MET A 526 -12.31 17.19 -8.64
CA MET A 526 -13.72 17.16 -9.05
C MET A 526 -14.45 18.43 -8.61
N TYR A 527 -15.28 18.94 -9.52
CA TYR A 527 -16.19 20.05 -9.28
C TYR A 527 -17.60 19.70 -9.75
N ASP A 528 -18.60 19.97 -8.91
CA ASP A 528 -20.02 19.72 -9.15
C ASP A 528 -20.73 21.06 -9.35
N ASN A 529 -21.36 21.25 -10.51
CA ASN A 529 -22.09 22.49 -10.83
C ASN A 529 -23.26 22.75 -9.87
N GLU A 530 -23.90 21.71 -9.34
CA GLU A 530 -25.01 21.85 -8.38
C GLU A 530 -24.50 22.36 -7.04
N ALA A 531 -23.38 21.81 -6.54
CA ALA A 531 -22.74 22.28 -5.32
C ALA A 531 -22.29 23.75 -5.46
N LEU A 532 -21.64 24.10 -6.58
CA LEU A 532 -21.24 25.48 -6.86
C LEU A 532 -22.43 26.44 -6.89
N TYR A 533 -23.54 26.03 -7.50
CA TYR A 533 -24.76 26.83 -7.58
C TYR A 533 -25.40 27.05 -6.20
N ASP A 534 -25.48 26.00 -5.37
CA ASP A 534 -25.99 26.07 -4.00
C ASP A 534 -25.14 27.00 -3.12
N ILE A 535 -23.81 26.95 -3.27
CA ILE A 535 -22.88 27.84 -2.56
C ILE A 535 -23.08 29.30 -2.98
N CYS A 536 -23.15 29.59 -4.29
CA CYS A 536 -23.40 30.95 -4.76
C CYS A 536 -24.74 31.49 -4.25
N ARG A 537 -25.78 30.66 -4.21
CA ARG A 537 -27.10 31.09 -3.74
C ARG A 537 -27.16 31.34 -2.24
N ARG A 538 -26.48 30.50 -1.45
CA ARG A 538 -26.51 30.56 0.03
C ARG A 538 -25.53 31.57 0.61
N SER A 539 -24.30 31.60 0.09
CA SER A 539 -23.20 32.37 0.68
C SER A 539 -23.01 33.73 0.02
N LEU A 540 -23.23 33.84 -1.30
CA LEU A 540 -23.13 35.09 -2.05
C LEU A 540 -24.46 35.83 -2.22
N ASP A 541 -25.57 35.24 -1.74
CA ASP A 541 -26.95 35.75 -1.86
C ASP A 541 -27.40 36.03 -3.31
N ILE A 542 -26.89 35.26 -4.28
CA ILE A 542 -27.27 35.40 -5.69
C ILE A 542 -28.48 34.50 -5.98
N GLU A 543 -29.63 35.07 -6.32
CA GLU A 543 -30.86 34.29 -6.54
C GLU A 543 -30.77 33.35 -7.75
N ARG A 544 -30.06 33.77 -8.82
CA ARG A 544 -29.82 32.99 -10.05
C ARG A 544 -28.36 33.12 -10.52
N PRO A 545 -27.44 32.30 -9.99
CA PRO A 545 -26.06 32.24 -10.44
C PRO A 545 -25.94 31.96 -11.95
N THR A 546 -25.05 32.69 -12.62
CA THR A 546 -24.66 32.47 -14.03
C THR A 546 -23.33 31.72 -14.11
N TYR A 547 -22.98 31.16 -15.28
CA TYR A 547 -21.67 30.53 -15.49
C TYR A 547 -20.49 31.47 -15.19
N THR A 548 -20.64 32.78 -15.41
CA THR A 548 -19.62 33.77 -15.03
C THR A 548 -19.38 33.79 -13.51
N ASN A 549 -20.43 33.66 -12.69
CA ASN A 549 -20.30 33.61 -11.23
C ASN A 549 -19.63 32.30 -10.80
N LEU A 550 -20.06 31.16 -11.38
CA LEU A 550 -19.49 29.84 -11.08
C LEU A 550 -18.00 29.77 -11.46
N ASN A 551 -17.65 30.22 -12.67
CA ASN A 551 -16.28 30.19 -13.18
C ASN A 551 -15.35 31.12 -12.37
N ARG A 552 -15.83 32.26 -11.88
CA ARG A 552 -15.05 33.13 -10.99
C ARG A 552 -14.76 32.48 -9.64
N MET A 553 -15.70 31.71 -9.10
CA MET A 553 -15.47 30.94 -7.88
C MET A 553 -14.48 29.80 -8.12
N LEU A 554 -14.62 29.07 -9.23
CA LEU A 554 -13.64 28.06 -9.65
C LEU A 554 -12.24 28.65 -9.84
N ALA A 555 -12.14 29.82 -10.47
CA ALA A 555 -10.87 30.51 -10.66
C ALA A 555 -10.17 30.83 -9.33
N GLN A 556 -10.90 31.19 -8.27
CA GLN A 556 -10.31 31.43 -6.93
C GLN A 556 -9.72 30.16 -6.30
N ILE A 557 -10.40 29.03 -6.47
CA ILE A 557 -9.93 27.74 -5.97
C ILE A 557 -8.67 27.35 -6.74
N ILE A 558 -8.74 27.31 -8.08
CA ILE A 558 -7.61 26.97 -8.95
C ILE A 558 -6.43 27.90 -8.68
N SER A 559 -6.68 29.19 -8.45
CA SER A 559 -5.66 30.14 -8.03
C SER A 559 -5.03 29.77 -6.70
N SER A 560 -5.82 29.38 -5.70
CA SER A 560 -5.32 28.98 -4.40
C SER A 560 -4.52 27.67 -4.44
N LEU A 561 -4.88 26.74 -5.32
CA LEU A 561 -4.18 25.48 -5.53
C LEU A 561 -2.86 25.65 -6.26
N THR A 562 -2.84 26.50 -7.29
CA THR A 562 -1.64 26.81 -8.08
C THR A 562 -0.77 27.90 -7.46
N ALA A 563 -1.19 28.50 -6.34
CA ALA A 563 -0.45 29.59 -5.70
C ALA A 563 0.95 29.16 -5.25
N SER A 564 1.15 27.90 -4.83
CA SER A 564 2.47 27.37 -4.45
C SER A 564 3.45 27.24 -5.62
N LEU A 565 2.94 27.23 -6.86
CA LEU A 565 3.75 27.14 -8.08
C LEU A 565 4.05 28.52 -8.68
N ARG A 566 3.21 29.51 -8.38
CA ARG A 566 3.29 30.88 -8.93
C ARG A 566 3.96 31.88 -7.99
N PHE A 567 3.90 31.63 -6.69
CA PHE A 567 4.47 32.48 -5.66
C PHE A 567 5.39 31.68 -4.77
N ASP A 568 6.43 32.36 -4.30
CA ASP A 568 7.26 31.79 -3.25
C ASP A 568 6.51 31.80 -1.90
N GLY A 569 6.69 30.74 -1.13
CA GLY A 569 5.93 30.42 0.05
C GLY A 569 6.77 29.62 1.03
N ALA A 570 6.40 29.67 2.32
CA ALA A 570 7.18 29.01 3.37
C ALA A 570 7.13 27.47 3.28
N LEU A 571 6.10 26.92 2.63
CA LEU A 571 5.99 25.51 2.32
C LEU A 571 5.32 25.37 0.95
N ASN A 572 6.14 25.27 -0.10
CA ASN A 572 5.67 25.09 -1.47
C ASN A 572 5.43 23.62 -1.75
N VAL A 573 4.31 23.32 -2.40
CA VAL A 573 3.95 21.98 -2.88
C VAL A 573 4.08 22.00 -4.40
N ASP A 574 4.92 21.10 -4.93
CA ASP A 574 5.13 20.93 -6.37
C ASP A 574 4.02 20.04 -7.00
N LEU A 575 3.91 20.01 -8.33
CA LEU A 575 2.88 19.19 -9.02
C LEU A 575 2.99 17.70 -8.70
N THR A 576 4.20 17.16 -8.70
CA THR A 576 4.46 15.76 -8.35
C THR A 576 4.16 15.49 -6.88
N GLU A 577 4.27 16.49 -6.00
CA GLU A 577 3.92 16.35 -4.60
C GLU A 577 2.40 16.23 -4.38
N PHE A 578 1.56 16.75 -5.27
CA PHE A 578 0.11 16.49 -5.17
C PHE A 578 -0.19 15.00 -5.32
N GLN A 579 0.45 14.32 -6.27
CA GLN A 579 0.30 12.88 -6.47
C GLN A 579 0.81 12.11 -5.25
N THR A 580 2.06 12.33 -4.82
CA THR A 580 2.66 11.55 -3.73
C THR A 580 1.98 11.76 -2.37
N ASN A 581 1.43 12.96 -2.12
CA ASN A 581 0.80 13.26 -0.84
C ASN A 581 -0.69 12.89 -0.76
N LEU A 582 -1.42 12.93 -1.88
CA LEU A 582 -2.87 12.76 -1.87
C LEU A 582 -3.34 11.42 -2.43
N VAL A 583 -2.53 10.75 -3.26
CA VAL A 583 -2.90 9.52 -3.96
C VAL A 583 -2.17 8.33 -3.33
N PRO A 584 -2.80 7.61 -2.39
CA PRO A 584 -2.21 6.40 -1.80
C PRO A 584 -2.19 5.23 -2.79
N TYR A 585 -3.23 5.13 -3.62
CA TYR A 585 -3.39 4.09 -4.64
C TYR A 585 -3.66 4.74 -5.99
N PRO A 586 -3.00 4.30 -7.08
CA PRO A 586 -3.15 4.93 -8.39
C PRO A 586 -4.59 5.06 -8.90
N ARG A 587 -5.48 4.09 -8.64
CA ARG A 587 -6.91 4.15 -9.04
C ARG A 587 -7.74 5.15 -8.22
N ILE A 588 -7.30 5.47 -7.00
CA ILE A 588 -8.03 6.33 -6.05
C ILE A 588 -7.43 7.73 -6.06
N HIS A 589 -7.49 8.39 -7.22
CA HIS A 589 -6.91 9.73 -7.43
C HIS A 589 -7.94 10.84 -7.61
N PHE A 590 -9.20 10.59 -7.25
CA PHE A 590 -10.29 11.57 -7.34
C PHE A 590 -10.39 12.38 -6.04
N MET A 591 -10.20 13.68 -6.15
CA MET A 591 -10.06 14.58 -5.01
C MET A 591 -11.30 15.45 -4.81
N LEU A 592 -11.73 15.57 -3.56
CA LEU A 592 -12.70 16.56 -3.12
C LEU A 592 -12.00 17.89 -2.86
N SER A 593 -12.65 18.99 -3.22
CA SER A 593 -12.17 20.35 -2.96
C SER A 593 -13.18 21.15 -2.13
N SER A 594 -12.67 22.04 -1.29
CA SER A 594 -13.46 22.95 -0.46
C SER A 594 -12.70 24.26 -0.26
N TYR A 595 -13.43 25.38 -0.12
CA TYR A 595 -12.82 26.69 0.04
C TYR A 595 -13.58 27.51 1.07
N ALA A 596 -12.83 28.14 1.97
CA ALA A 596 -13.38 29.07 2.95
C ALA A 596 -12.43 30.24 3.19
N PRO A 597 -12.95 31.46 3.42
CA PRO A 597 -14.37 31.79 3.50
C PRO A 597 -14.95 32.25 2.16
N ILE A 598 -16.23 31.95 1.90
CA ILE A 598 -16.99 32.46 0.75
C ILE A 598 -17.99 33.49 1.26
N ILE A 599 -17.65 34.78 1.13
CA ILE A 599 -18.44 35.89 1.67
C ILE A 599 -18.76 36.87 0.55
N SER A 600 -20.02 37.32 0.50
CA SER A 600 -20.46 38.40 -0.39
C SER A 600 -19.76 39.73 -0.07
N ALA A 601 -19.47 40.52 -1.10
CA ALA A 601 -18.89 41.86 -0.95
C ALA A 601 -19.67 42.77 0.03
N GLU A 602 -20.98 42.58 0.19
CA GLU A 602 -21.82 43.36 1.10
C GLU A 602 -21.65 42.96 2.58
N LYS A 603 -21.39 41.67 2.85
CA LYS A 603 -21.25 41.12 4.22
C LYS A 603 -19.82 41.24 4.77
N ALA A 604 -18.85 41.59 3.92
CA ALA A 604 -17.42 41.65 4.22
C ALA A 604 -17.03 42.52 5.43
N TYR A 605 -17.79 43.56 5.74
CA TYR A 605 -17.43 44.54 6.79
C TYR A 605 -17.76 44.07 8.21
N HIS A 606 -18.58 43.03 8.37
CA HIS A 606 -19.10 42.63 9.67
C HIS A 606 -18.38 41.43 10.30
N GLU A 607 -17.68 40.61 9.51
CA GLU A 607 -17.11 39.34 9.96
C GLU A 607 -15.64 39.20 9.52
N GLN A 608 -14.72 39.24 10.49
CA GLN A 608 -13.33 38.82 10.29
C GLN A 608 -13.16 37.43 10.88
N LEU A 609 -13.07 36.42 10.02
CA LEU A 609 -12.88 35.04 10.45
C LEU A 609 -11.43 34.79 10.86
N SER A 610 -11.26 34.07 11.97
CA SER A 610 -9.98 33.58 12.46
C SER A 610 -9.50 32.36 11.66
N VAL A 611 -8.21 32.01 11.80
CA VAL A 611 -7.64 30.80 11.17
C VAL A 611 -8.40 29.55 11.61
N ALA A 612 -8.77 29.45 12.88
CA ALA A 612 -9.52 28.30 13.39
C ALA A 612 -10.92 28.17 12.77
N GLU A 613 -11.63 29.29 12.58
CA GLU A 613 -12.97 29.28 11.97
C GLU A 613 -12.91 28.88 10.51
N ILE A 614 -12.04 29.47 9.69
CA ILE A 614 -11.90 29.08 8.27
C ILE A 614 -11.48 27.62 8.13
N THR A 615 -10.63 27.13 9.03
CA THR A 615 -10.15 25.75 9.07
C THR A 615 -11.27 24.78 9.41
N MET A 616 -12.24 25.16 10.24
CA MET A 616 -13.42 24.34 10.51
C MET A 616 -14.45 24.41 9.38
N SER A 617 -14.63 25.58 8.76
CA SER A 617 -15.58 25.78 7.66
C SER A 617 -15.26 24.98 6.41
N VAL A 618 -13.98 24.68 6.13
CA VAL A 618 -13.61 23.85 4.97
C VAL A 618 -14.05 22.38 5.11
N PHE A 619 -14.23 21.88 6.34
CA PHE A 619 -14.76 20.53 6.60
C PHE A 619 -16.29 20.48 6.67
N GLU A 620 -16.98 21.62 6.55
CA GLU A 620 -18.43 21.63 6.47
C GLU A 620 -18.89 21.17 5.08
N PRO A 621 -19.85 20.22 5.00
CA PRO A 621 -20.38 19.76 3.70
C PRO A 621 -20.97 20.90 2.87
N ALA A 622 -21.39 21.99 3.52
CA ALA A 622 -21.93 23.18 2.87
C ALA A 622 -20.90 23.97 2.04
N SER A 623 -19.60 23.81 2.32
CA SER A 623 -18.50 24.52 1.67
C SER A 623 -17.78 23.67 0.61
N MET A 624 -18.16 22.39 0.49
CA MET A 624 -17.57 21.46 -0.48
C MET A 624 -18.11 21.70 -1.88
N PHE A 625 -17.22 21.62 -2.87
CA PHE A 625 -17.56 21.81 -4.28
C PHE A 625 -18.07 20.56 -4.97
N VAL A 626 -18.24 19.47 -4.21
CA VAL A 626 -18.81 18.22 -4.68
C VAL A 626 -19.92 17.85 -3.71
N LYS A 627 -21.09 17.49 -4.25
CA LYS A 627 -22.25 17.15 -3.42
C LYS A 627 -22.14 15.71 -2.92
N CYS A 628 -21.44 15.54 -1.80
CA CYS A 628 -21.32 14.28 -1.05
C CYS A 628 -21.31 14.59 0.46
N ASP A 629 -21.77 13.67 1.30
CA ASP A 629 -21.57 13.82 2.75
C ASP A 629 -20.24 13.18 3.18
N PRO A 630 -19.20 13.98 3.53
CA PRO A 630 -17.92 13.46 3.97
C PRO A 630 -17.99 12.65 5.26
N ARG A 631 -19.09 12.73 6.02
CA ARG A 631 -19.27 11.99 7.28
C ARG A 631 -19.58 10.51 7.06
N HIS A 632 -20.08 10.15 5.88
CA HIS A 632 -20.34 8.76 5.51
C HIS A 632 -19.08 8.06 4.96
N GLY A 633 -17.98 8.80 4.78
CA GLY A 633 -16.70 8.27 4.33
C GLY A 633 -15.58 8.54 5.32
N LYS A 634 -14.39 8.04 4.99
CA LYS A 634 -13.14 8.30 5.72
C LYS A 634 -12.20 9.11 4.84
N TYR A 635 -11.35 9.91 5.47
CA TYR A 635 -10.31 10.67 4.79
C TYR A 635 -9.03 9.84 4.70
N MET A 636 -8.46 9.73 3.52
CA MET A 636 -7.15 9.11 3.30
C MET A 636 -6.03 10.13 3.45
N ALA A 637 -6.21 11.29 2.82
CA ALA A 637 -5.25 12.38 2.85
C ALA A 637 -5.98 13.72 2.75
N CYS A 638 -5.43 14.76 3.38
CA CYS A 638 -5.96 16.11 3.36
C CYS A 638 -4.80 17.11 3.24
N CYS A 639 -4.87 17.99 2.24
CA CYS A 639 -3.96 19.09 2.04
C CYS A 639 -4.73 20.41 2.25
N MET A 640 -4.20 21.29 3.10
CA MET A 640 -4.77 22.59 3.41
C MET A 640 -3.83 23.69 2.92
N MET A 641 -4.27 24.47 1.94
CA MET A 641 -3.53 25.57 1.34
C MET A 641 -4.07 26.90 1.86
N TYR A 642 -3.34 27.51 2.78
CA TYR A 642 -3.67 28.80 3.37
C TYR A 642 -3.07 29.95 2.57
N ARG A 643 -3.82 31.05 2.43
CA ARG A 643 -3.38 32.29 1.79
C ARG A 643 -3.65 33.51 2.66
N GLY A 644 -2.71 34.45 2.69
CA GLY A 644 -2.83 35.75 3.35
C GLY A 644 -2.20 35.79 4.75
N ASP A 645 -2.79 36.59 5.64
CA ASP A 645 -2.30 36.79 7.01
C ASP A 645 -2.60 35.56 7.89
N VAL A 646 -1.70 34.58 7.82
CA VAL A 646 -1.83 33.29 8.50
C VAL A 646 -0.55 32.97 9.25
N VAL A 647 -0.67 32.80 10.58
CA VAL A 647 0.44 32.43 11.45
C VAL A 647 0.53 30.90 11.52
N PRO A 648 1.69 30.27 11.21
CA PRO A 648 1.83 28.80 11.22
C PRO A 648 1.45 28.14 12.56
N LYS A 649 1.66 28.84 13.68
CA LYS A 649 1.27 28.38 15.02
C LYS A 649 -0.24 28.17 15.13
N ASP A 650 -1.04 29.09 14.60
CA ASP A 650 -2.50 29.05 14.69
C ASP A 650 -3.06 27.95 13.78
N VAL A 651 -2.41 27.71 12.64
CA VAL A 651 -2.74 26.58 11.76
C VAL A 651 -2.50 25.25 12.48
N ASN A 652 -1.33 25.06 13.08
CA ASN A 652 -1.02 23.83 13.82
C ASN A 652 -1.99 23.59 14.99
N ALA A 653 -2.39 24.65 15.71
CA ALA A 653 -3.39 24.56 16.77
C ALA A 653 -4.79 24.18 16.21
N SER A 654 -5.16 24.74 15.06
CA SER A 654 -6.44 24.46 14.39
C SER A 654 -6.50 23.03 13.87
N VAL A 655 -5.43 22.54 13.23
CA VAL A 655 -5.29 21.15 12.78
C VAL A 655 -5.30 20.18 13.96
N ALA A 656 -4.62 20.50 15.06
CA ALA A 656 -4.68 19.69 16.29
C ALA A 656 -6.10 19.59 16.85
N THR A 657 -6.89 20.67 16.76
CA THR A 657 -8.30 20.68 17.17
C THR A 657 -9.19 19.88 16.22
N ILE A 658 -8.88 19.86 14.92
CA ILE A 658 -9.61 19.01 13.96
C ILE A 658 -9.35 17.53 14.25
N LYS A 659 -8.10 17.16 14.53
CA LYS A 659 -7.73 15.77 14.83
C LYS A 659 -8.44 15.18 16.05
N THR A 660 -8.94 16.01 16.97
CA THR A 660 -9.69 15.54 18.14
C THR A 660 -11.20 15.41 17.91
N LYS A 661 -11.73 15.91 16.78
CA LYS A 661 -13.16 15.83 16.48
C LYS A 661 -13.51 14.46 15.89
N ARG A 662 -14.46 13.77 16.52
CA ARG A 662 -14.98 12.46 16.06
C ARG A 662 -15.66 12.49 14.69
N THR A 663 -16.12 13.66 14.23
CA THR A 663 -16.83 13.80 12.95
C THR A 663 -15.92 13.67 11.74
N ILE A 664 -14.60 13.77 11.92
CA ILE A 664 -13.61 13.69 10.84
C ILE A 664 -12.77 12.46 11.10
N GLN A 665 -13.08 11.37 10.39
CA GLN A 665 -12.40 10.10 10.53
C GLN A 665 -11.35 9.95 9.43
N PHE A 666 -10.12 9.61 9.82
CA PHE A 666 -9.07 9.22 8.90
C PHE A 666 -8.98 7.69 8.84
N VAL A 667 -8.36 7.18 7.78
CA VAL A 667 -7.97 5.77 7.68
C VAL A 667 -6.81 5.42 8.62
N ASP A 668 -6.85 4.23 9.23
CA ASP A 668 -5.95 3.83 10.32
C ASP A 668 -4.47 3.73 9.90
N TRP A 669 -4.24 3.36 8.64
CA TRP A 669 -2.90 3.28 8.07
C TRP A 669 -2.29 4.66 7.74
N CYS A 670 -3.06 5.75 7.83
CA CYS A 670 -2.57 7.12 7.63
C CYS A 670 -2.82 8.05 8.84
N PRO A 671 -2.09 7.86 9.96
CA PRO A 671 -2.25 8.69 11.17
C PRO A 671 -1.77 10.14 11.01
N THR A 672 -1.03 10.46 9.93
CA THR A 672 -0.45 11.79 9.66
C THR A 672 -1.01 12.47 8.40
N GLY A 673 -2.27 12.22 8.04
CA GLY A 673 -2.87 12.65 6.77
C GLY A 673 -3.11 14.15 6.55
N PHE A 674 -2.46 15.08 7.28
CA PHE A 674 -2.59 16.53 7.05
C PHE A 674 -1.30 17.13 6.49
N LYS A 675 -1.39 17.72 5.31
CA LYS A 675 -0.36 18.58 4.71
C LYS A 675 -0.83 20.03 4.73
N VAL A 676 0.06 20.97 5.03
CA VAL A 676 -0.28 22.40 5.17
C VAL A 676 0.64 23.23 4.31
N GLY A 677 0.10 23.92 3.30
CA GLY A 677 0.81 24.97 2.56
C GLY A 677 0.41 26.36 3.06
N ILE A 678 1.36 27.29 3.16
CA ILE A 678 1.08 28.67 3.58
C ILE A 678 1.74 29.65 2.60
N ASN A 679 0.92 30.49 2.00
CA ASN A 679 1.35 31.63 1.19
C ASN A 679 0.90 32.94 1.86
N TYR A 680 1.84 33.86 2.06
CA TYR A 680 1.57 35.12 2.77
C TYR A 680 0.84 36.17 1.92
N GLN A 681 0.72 35.97 0.62
CA GLN A 681 -0.02 36.88 -0.23
C GLN A 681 -1.54 36.72 -0.04
N PRO A 682 -2.26 37.82 0.22
CA PRO A 682 -3.71 37.76 0.37
C PRO A 682 -4.39 37.37 -0.94
N PRO A 683 -5.54 36.67 -0.89
CA PRO A 683 -6.34 36.36 -2.08
C PRO A 683 -6.75 37.65 -2.80
N THR A 684 -6.53 37.69 -4.12
CA THR A 684 -7.00 38.81 -4.95
C THR A 684 -8.40 38.50 -5.47
N VAL A 685 -9.26 39.50 -5.52
CA VAL A 685 -10.60 39.38 -6.11
C VAL A 685 -10.68 40.15 -7.41
N VAL A 686 -11.42 39.59 -8.37
CA VAL A 686 -11.67 40.25 -9.67
C VAL A 686 -12.51 41.51 -9.44
N PRO A 687 -12.12 42.67 -10.00
CA PRO A 687 -12.94 43.87 -9.96
C PRO A 687 -14.33 43.63 -10.57
N GLY A 688 -15.40 43.92 -9.82
CA GLY A 688 -16.77 43.60 -10.24
C GLY A 688 -17.15 42.12 -10.09
N GLY A 689 -16.38 41.36 -9.31
CA GLY A 689 -16.74 40.04 -8.81
C GLY A 689 -17.61 40.09 -7.55
N ASP A 690 -18.26 38.98 -7.25
CA ASP A 690 -19.23 38.87 -6.15
C ASP A 690 -18.58 38.60 -4.78
N LEU A 691 -17.31 38.21 -4.79
CA LEU A 691 -16.52 37.85 -3.60
C LEU A 691 -15.92 39.08 -2.90
N ALA A 692 -16.02 39.08 -1.58
CA ALA A 692 -15.37 40.05 -0.71
C ALA A 692 -13.84 39.95 -0.73
N LYS A 693 -13.17 41.08 -0.54
CA LYS A 693 -11.73 41.08 -0.20
C LYS A 693 -11.56 40.54 1.21
N VAL A 694 -10.82 39.43 1.33
CA VAL A 694 -10.53 38.77 2.60
C VAL A 694 -9.04 38.83 2.90
N MET A 695 -8.69 38.95 4.18
CA MET A 695 -7.29 38.99 4.63
C MET A 695 -6.65 37.60 4.66
N ARG A 696 -7.47 36.54 4.76
CA ARG A 696 -7.03 35.16 4.83
C ARG A 696 -8.07 34.23 4.19
N ALA A 697 -7.60 33.16 3.55
CA ALA A 697 -8.42 32.08 3.03
C ALA A 697 -7.71 30.74 3.17
N CYS A 698 -8.49 29.66 3.11
CA CYS A 698 -8.02 28.28 3.13
C CYS A 698 -8.72 27.50 2.02
N CYS A 699 -7.94 26.83 1.18
CA CYS A 699 -8.41 25.85 0.21
C CYS A 699 -8.01 24.46 0.69
N MET A 700 -8.97 23.55 0.81
CA MET A 700 -8.72 22.16 1.16
C MET A 700 -8.84 21.29 -0.09
N ILE A 701 -7.86 20.41 -0.30
CA ILE A 701 -8.00 19.23 -1.17
C ILE A 701 -7.94 18.01 -0.27
N SER A 702 -8.91 17.12 -0.39
CA SER A 702 -8.95 15.91 0.40
C SER A 702 -9.33 14.70 -0.44
N ASN A 703 -8.62 13.61 -0.23
CA ASN A 703 -9.00 12.30 -0.75
C ASN A 703 -9.88 11.61 0.30
N SER A 704 -11.14 11.35 -0.04
CA SER A 704 -12.11 10.73 0.86
C SER A 704 -12.95 9.70 0.14
N THR A 705 -13.28 8.61 0.83
CA THR A 705 -14.14 7.55 0.29
C THR A 705 -15.58 7.99 0.08
N ALA A 706 -16.00 9.13 0.64
CA ALA A 706 -17.33 9.70 0.43
C ALA A 706 -17.62 10.05 -1.04
N ILE A 707 -16.59 10.18 -1.88
CA ILE A 707 -16.74 10.47 -3.30
C ILE A 707 -17.43 9.32 -4.06
N ALA A 708 -17.43 8.10 -3.51
CA ALA A 708 -18.15 6.95 -4.08
C ALA A 708 -19.66 7.21 -4.26
N GLU A 709 -20.27 8.05 -3.42
CA GLU A 709 -21.67 8.45 -3.57
C GLU A 709 -21.92 9.18 -4.92
N VAL A 710 -20.93 9.93 -5.41
CA VAL A 710 -21.01 10.65 -6.68
C VAL A 710 -20.99 9.68 -7.86
N PHE A 711 -20.11 8.68 -7.81
CA PHE A 711 -20.04 7.64 -8.83
C PHE A 711 -21.36 6.86 -8.89
N SER A 712 -21.90 6.46 -7.74
CA SER A 712 -23.16 5.69 -7.67
C SER A 712 -24.34 6.43 -8.28
N ARG A 713 -24.41 7.77 -8.11
CA ARG A 713 -25.44 8.59 -8.76
C ARG A 713 -25.28 8.68 -10.28
N CYS A 714 -24.05 8.69 -10.78
CA CYS A 714 -23.77 8.66 -12.22
C CYS A 714 -24.12 7.28 -12.81
N ASP A 715 -23.70 6.20 -12.15
CA ASP A 715 -23.98 4.82 -12.53
C ASP A 715 -25.47 4.52 -12.58
N HIS A 716 -26.23 4.92 -11.56
CA HIS A 716 -27.67 4.71 -11.55
C HIS A 716 -28.37 5.36 -12.75
N LYS A 717 -27.94 6.56 -13.16
CA LYS A 717 -28.50 7.24 -14.34
C LYS A 717 -28.07 6.57 -15.65
N PHE A 718 -26.81 6.15 -15.72
CA PHE A 718 -26.28 5.41 -16.86
C PHE A 718 -27.12 4.14 -17.08
N ASP A 719 -27.34 3.35 -16.02
CA ASP A 719 -28.08 2.09 -16.05
C ASP A 719 -29.55 2.30 -16.50
N LEU A 720 -30.19 3.36 -16.00
CA LEU A 720 -31.56 3.71 -16.41
C LEU A 720 -31.69 4.03 -17.90
N MET A 721 -30.69 4.67 -18.51
CA MET A 721 -30.69 4.98 -19.94
C MET A 721 -30.26 3.77 -20.78
N TYR A 722 -29.21 3.06 -20.34
CA TYR A 722 -28.60 1.95 -21.06
C TYR A 722 -29.50 0.71 -21.10
N SER A 723 -30.26 0.44 -20.03
CA SER A 723 -31.27 -0.63 -20.01
C SER A 723 -32.33 -0.50 -21.12
N LYS A 724 -32.60 0.72 -21.59
CA LYS A 724 -33.51 1.00 -22.72
C LYS A 724 -32.79 1.24 -24.04
N ARG A 725 -31.45 1.16 -24.05
CA ARG A 725 -30.58 1.54 -25.17
C ARG A 725 -30.92 2.93 -25.74
N ALA A 726 -31.31 3.85 -24.85
CA ALA A 726 -31.65 5.22 -25.25
C ALA A 726 -30.39 5.92 -25.75
N PHE A 727 -30.45 6.63 -26.87
CA PHE A 727 -29.34 7.40 -27.46
C PHE A 727 -28.06 6.62 -27.88
N VAL A 728 -27.91 5.33 -27.57
CA VAL A 728 -26.73 4.51 -27.92
C VAL A 728 -26.38 4.56 -29.41
N HIS A 729 -27.40 4.52 -30.29
CA HIS A 729 -27.20 4.58 -31.75
C HIS A 729 -26.47 5.85 -32.24
N HIS A 730 -26.52 6.96 -31.50
CA HIS A 730 -25.76 8.17 -31.84
C HIS A 730 -24.26 7.99 -31.62
N TYR A 731 -23.86 7.16 -30.65
CA TYR A 731 -22.45 6.88 -30.37
C TYR A 731 -21.91 5.82 -31.33
N VAL A 732 -22.65 4.73 -31.53
CA VAL A 732 -22.27 3.65 -32.45
C VAL A 732 -22.20 4.14 -33.90
N GLY A 733 -23.09 5.06 -34.29
CA GLY A 733 -23.08 5.69 -35.62
C GLY A 733 -21.83 6.53 -35.91
N GLU A 734 -21.06 6.89 -34.89
CA GLU A 734 -19.85 7.72 -34.97
C GLU A 734 -18.57 6.89 -34.76
N GLY A 735 -18.66 5.57 -34.92
CA GLY A 735 -17.48 4.68 -34.95
C GLY A 735 -17.00 4.16 -33.61
N MET A 736 -17.81 4.33 -32.54
CA MET A 736 -17.59 3.71 -31.24
C MET A 736 -18.24 2.31 -31.20
N GLU A 737 -17.58 1.33 -30.57
CA GLU A 737 -18.20 0.01 -30.39
C GLU A 737 -19.20 0.02 -29.23
N GLU A 738 -20.29 -0.75 -29.34
CA GLU A 738 -21.29 -0.80 -28.27
C GLU A 738 -20.71 -1.45 -26.99
N GLY A 739 -19.71 -2.33 -27.12
CA GLY A 739 -19.05 -2.99 -26.00
C GLY A 739 -18.31 -2.04 -25.04
N GLU A 740 -17.83 -0.90 -25.54
CA GLU A 740 -17.13 0.11 -24.72
C GLU A 740 -18.03 0.69 -23.62
N PHE A 741 -19.35 0.72 -23.83
CA PHE A 741 -20.29 1.15 -22.78
C PHE A 741 -20.32 0.18 -21.59
N SER A 742 -20.28 -1.12 -21.86
CA SER A 742 -20.23 -2.13 -20.80
C SER A 742 -18.90 -2.10 -20.07
N GLU A 743 -17.80 -1.99 -20.79
CA GLU A 743 -16.44 -1.95 -20.21
C GLU A 743 -16.27 -0.74 -19.28
N ALA A 744 -16.60 0.46 -19.76
CA ALA A 744 -16.52 1.67 -18.93
C ALA A 744 -17.41 1.62 -17.68
N ARG A 745 -18.55 0.90 -17.77
CA ARG A 745 -19.47 0.69 -16.65
C ARG A 745 -18.95 -0.32 -15.64
N GLU A 746 -18.29 -1.38 -16.10
CA GLU A 746 -17.66 -2.40 -15.25
C GLU A 746 -16.46 -1.83 -14.51
N ASP A 747 -15.65 -0.99 -15.18
CA ASP A 747 -14.54 -0.30 -14.53
C ASP A 747 -14.98 0.67 -13.45
N LEU A 748 -16.06 1.41 -13.68
CA LEU A 748 -16.62 2.31 -12.67
C LEU A 748 -17.21 1.52 -11.49
N ALA A 749 -17.84 0.36 -11.74
CA ALA A 749 -18.29 -0.56 -10.69
C ALA A 749 -17.11 -1.09 -9.85
N ALA A 750 -16.00 -1.46 -10.52
CA ALA A 750 -14.79 -1.90 -9.84
C ALA A 750 -14.20 -0.76 -9.00
N LEU A 751 -14.19 0.48 -9.50
CA LEU A 751 -13.76 1.65 -8.75
C LEU A 751 -14.63 1.89 -7.51
N GLU A 752 -15.96 1.76 -7.61
CA GLU A 752 -16.85 1.85 -6.45
C GLU A 752 -16.49 0.81 -5.38
N LYS A 753 -16.24 -0.43 -5.81
CA LYS A 753 -15.79 -1.51 -4.93
C LYS A 753 -14.44 -1.22 -4.29
N ASP A 754 -13.50 -0.63 -5.02
CA ASP A 754 -12.20 -0.21 -4.47
C ASP A 754 -12.39 0.81 -3.32
N TYR A 755 -13.29 1.79 -3.50
CA TYR A 755 -13.61 2.76 -2.44
C TYR A 755 -14.33 2.13 -1.24
N GLU A 756 -15.20 1.13 -1.46
CA GLU A 756 -15.84 0.37 -0.39
C GLU A 756 -14.82 -0.45 0.40
N GLU A 757 -13.89 -1.15 -0.27
CA GLU A 757 -12.86 -1.97 0.36
C GLU A 757 -11.95 -1.13 1.26
N VAL A 758 -11.49 0.03 0.78
CA VAL A 758 -10.70 0.98 1.59
C VAL A 758 -11.50 1.51 2.79
N GLY A 759 -12.83 1.61 2.66
CA GLY A 759 -13.74 1.93 3.76
C GLY A 759 -13.87 0.80 4.80
N ILE A 760 -13.79 -0.47 4.37
CA ILE A 760 -14.02 -1.67 5.19
C ILE A 760 -12.74 -2.17 5.88
N GLU A 761 -11.57 -2.12 5.23
CA GLU A 761 -10.29 -2.59 5.79
C GLU A 761 -9.91 -1.91 7.13
N THR A 762 -10.59 -0.82 7.47
CA THR A 762 -10.41 -0.03 8.70
C THR A 762 -11.58 -0.17 9.69
N ALA A 763 -12.47 -1.15 9.55
CA ALA A 763 -13.43 -1.50 10.61
C ALA A 763 -12.81 -2.44 11.69
N ALA A 764 -11.60 -2.95 11.46
CA ALA A 764 -10.94 -3.91 12.34
C ALA A 764 -9.94 -3.29 13.34
N GLY A 765 -9.65 -1.98 13.25
CA GLY A 765 -8.65 -1.31 14.08
C GLY A 765 -9.12 0.07 14.54
N GLU A 766 -9.44 0.19 15.83
CA GLU A 766 -9.60 1.48 16.54
C GLU A 766 -10.89 2.29 16.26
N GLY A 767 -12.01 1.72 16.68
CA GLY A 767 -13.28 2.43 16.81
C GLY A 767 -14.37 1.57 17.46
N GLU A 768 -14.18 1.16 18.71
CA GLU A 768 -15.29 0.72 19.56
C GLU A 768 -16.23 1.91 19.79
N GLU A 769 -17.15 2.16 18.84
CA GLU A 769 -18.47 2.69 19.14
C GLU A 769 -19.48 1.56 18.86
N GLU A 770 -19.82 0.85 19.94
CA GLU A 770 -21.07 0.11 20.23
C GLU A 770 -22.09 -0.08 19.07
N GLU A 771 -21.75 -0.85 18.03
CA GLU A 771 -22.74 -1.58 17.26
C GLU A 771 -22.64 -3.05 17.61
N GLY A 772 -23.66 -3.57 18.31
CA GLY A 772 -23.66 -4.93 18.85
C GLY A 772 -23.29 -5.96 17.79
N TYR A 773 -22.30 -6.79 18.09
CA TYR A 773 -21.96 -7.94 17.28
C TYR A 773 -23.04 -9.01 17.46
N GLY A 774 -23.45 -9.69 16.41
CA GLY A 774 -24.36 -10.83 16.54
C GLY A 774 -24.02 -11.99 15.63
N ALA A 775 -24.09 -13.21 16.17
CA ALA A 775 -23.90 -14.45 15.43
C ALA A 775 -25.15 -15.32 15.56
N LEU A 776 -25.56 -15.97 14.47
CA LEU A 776 -26.71 -16.88 14.45
C LEU A 776 -26.26 -18.33 14.30
N CYS A 777 -26.55 -19.18 15.28
CA CYS A 777 -26.20 -20.60 15.24
C CYS A 777 -27.31 -21.44 14.57
N ILE A 778 -26.97 -22.25 13.59
CA ILE A 778 -27.89 -23.14 12.88
C ILE A 778 -27.45 -24.58 13.14
N HIS A 779 -28.27 -25.37 13.82
CA HIS A 779 -28.00 -26.77 14.16
C HIS A 779 -28.88 -27.68 13.31
N LEU A 780 -28.28 -28.53 12.47
CA LEU A 780 -28.97 -29.34 11.48
C LEU A 780 -28.76 -30.85 11.70
N GLY A 781 -29.86 -31.59 11.72
CA GLY A 781 -29.92 -33.03 11.91
C GLY A 781 -29.55 -33.49 13.32
N GLN A 782 -29.75 -34.78 13.59
CA GLN A 782 -29.57 -35.38 14.90
C GLN A 782 -28.26 -34.97 15.60
N GLY A 783 -27.12 -35.14 14.91
CA GLY A 783 -25.82 -34.80 15.50
C GLY A 783 -25.63 -33.29 15.73
N GLY A 784 -26.10 -32.45 14.80
CA GLY A 784 -26.00 -31.00 14.95
C GLY A 784 -26.83 -30.48 16.13
N VAL A 785 -28.05 -31.00 16.30
CA VAL A 785 -28.96 -30.64 17.40
C VAL A 785 -28.42 -31.13 18.75
N GLN A 786 -27.90 -32.36 18.82
CA GLN A 786 -27.30 -32.91 20.05
C GLN A 786 -26.06 -32.11 20.50
N ILE A 787 -25.17 -31.77 19.56
CA ILE A 787 -24.02 -30.90 19.82
C ILE A 787 -24.50 -29.52 20.29
N GLY A 788 -25.48 -28.95 19.59
CA GLY A 788 -26.06 -27.66 19.96
C GLY A 788 -26.60 -27.65 21.38
N ASN A 789 -27.39 -28.66 21.77
CA ASN A 789 -27.94 -28.77 23.12
C ASN A 789 -26.85 -28.80 24.21
N ALA A 790 -25.77 -29.55 23.99
CA ALA A 790 -24.64 -29.60 24.91
C ALA A 790 -23.84 -28.28 24.96
N CYS A 791 -23.65 -27.62 23.81
CA CYS A 791 -22.97 -26.33 23.74
C CYS A 791 -23.76 -25.24 24.48
N TRP A 792 -25.08 -25.15 24.28
CA TRP A 792 -25.92 -24.16 24.95
C TRP A 792 -26.03 -24.41 26.46
N GLU A 793 -26.06 -25.67 26.91
CA GLU A 793 -25.97 -26.00 28.34
C GLU A 793 -24.67 -25.48 28.96
N LEU A 794 -23.53 -25.70 28.30
CA LEU A 794 -22.24 -25.17 28.74
C LEU A 794 -22.20 -23.63 28.76
N PHE A 795 -22.73 -22.97 27.72
CA PHE A 795 -22.79 -21.51 27.66
C PHE A 795 -23.66 -20.93 28.78
N CYS A 796 -24.81 -21.54 29.06
CA CYS A 796 -25.65 -21.13 30.19
C CYS A 796 -24.94 -21.30 31.53
N LEU A 797 -24.21 -22.40 31.73
CA LEU A 797 -23.43 -22.63 32.96
C LEU A 797 -22.26 -21.65 33.11
N GLU A 798 -21.55 -21.32 32.02
CA GLU A 798 -20.45 -20.33 32.00
C GLU A 798 -20.95 -18.94 32.41
N HIS A 799 -22.08 -18.49 31.84
CA HIS A 799 -22.67 -17.19 32.15
C HIS A 799 -23.55 -17.18 33.42
N GLY A 800 -23.87 -18.35 33.97
CA GLY A 800 -24.72 -18.50 35.16
C GLY A 800 -26.20 -18.22 34.91
N ILE A 801 -26.67 -18.45 33.67
CA ILE A 801 -28.08 -18.34 33.28
C ILE A 801 -28.84 -19.55 33.84
N GLN A 802 -29.96 -19.30 34.52
CA GLN A 802 -30.83 -20.36 35.02
C GLN A 802 -31.60 -21.02 33.86
N PRO A 803 -32.07 -22.27 33.99
CA PRO A 803 -32.79 -22.97 32.92
C PRO A 803 -34.08 -22.28 32.41
N ASP A 804 -34.60 -21.30 33.16
CA ASP A 804 -35.74 -20.45 32.79
C ASP A 804 -35.35 -19.22 31.96
N GLY A 805 -34.05 -18.97 31.76
CA GLY A 805 -33.47 -17.86 31.01
C GLY A 805 -33.24 -16.58 31.85
N GLN A 806 -33.36 -16.65 33.18
CA GLN A 806 -33.10 -15.53 34.09
C GLN A 806 -31.67 -15.52 34.62
N MET A 807 -31.10 -14.33 34.81
CA MET A 807 -29.81 -14.14 35.47
C MET A 807 -30.00 -13.85 36.98
N PRO A 808 -29.16 -14.40 37.88
CA PRO A 808 -29.20 -14.10 39.31
C PRO A 808 -28.86 -12.62 39.61
N SER A 809 -29.55 -12.01 40.57
CA SER A 809 -29.40 -10.58 40.94
C SER A 809 -27.98 -10.16 41.31
N ASP A 810 -27.16 -11.06 41.87
CA ASP A 810 -25.77 -10.78 42.29
C ASP A 810 -24.77 -10.69 41.11
N LYS A 811 -25.15 -11.14 39.91
CA LYS A 811 -24.36 -11.01 38.67
C LYS A 811 -24.94 -9.99 37.68
N SER A 812 -26.00 -9.26 38.07
CA SER A 812 -26.66 -8.25 37.23
C SER A 812 -25.73 -7.11 36.76
N THR A 813 -24.60 -6.90 37.44
CA THR A 813 -23.56 -5.93 37.05
C THR A 813 -22.69 -6.38 35.88
N ILE A 814 -22.70 -7.67 35.51
CA ILE A 814 -21.92 -8.20 34.36
C ILE A 814 -22.73 -8.06 33.06
N GLY A 815 -24.06 -8.12 33.12
CA GLY A 815 -24.94 -8.02 31.94
C GLY A 815 -25.12 -6.60 31.40
N GLY A 816 -24.57 -5.57 32.07
CA GLY A 816 -24.80 -4.17 31.72
C GLY A 816 -23.85 -3.57 30.66
N GLY A 817 -22.90 -4.34 30.12
CA GLY A 817 -21.95 -3.79 29.15
C GLY A 817 -20.89 -4.74 28.60
N ASP A 818 -21.17 -6.04 28.49
CA ASP A 818 -20.26 -7.01 27.87
C ASP A 818 -20.83 -7.47 26.52
N ASP A 819 -20.49 -6.76 25.43
CA ASP A 819 -21.04 -6.97 24.07
C ASP A 819 -20.82 -8.41 23.53
N ALA A 820 -19.82 -9.12 24.06
CA ALA A 820 -19.58 -10.53 23.74
C ALA A 820 -20.75 -11.45 24.17
N PHE A 821 -21.46 -11.09 25.24
CA PHE A 821 -22.63 -11.86 25.71
C PHE A 821 -23.84 -11.66 24.80
N ASN A 822 -24.08 -10.40 24.39
CA ASN A 822 -25.15 -10.03 23.45
C ASN A 822 -24.92 -10.55 22.03
N THR A 823 -23.74 -11.13 21.75
CA THR A 823 -23.45 -11.76 20.46
C THR A 823 -24.31 -13.00 20.20
N PHE A 824 -24.47 -13.84 21.23
CA PHE A 824 -25.16 -15.14 21.12
C PHE A 824 -26.56 -15.15 21.75
N PHE A 825 -26.88 -14.19 22.62
CA PHE A 825 -28.16 -14.11 23.31
C PHE A 825 -28.96 -12.88 22.88
N SER A 826 -30.29 -13.01 22.90
CA SER A 826 -31.26 -11.93 22.69
C SER A 826 -32.07 -11.72 23.96
N GLU A 827 -32.20 -10.47 24.41
CA GLU A 827 -33.05 -10.15 25.56
C GLU A 827 -34.49 -9.94 25.09
N THR A 828 -35.42 -10.70 25.68
CA THR A 828 -36.86 -10.50 25.48
C THR A 828 -37.36 -9.41 26.43
N GLY A 829 -38.40 -8.67 26.06
CA GLY A 829 -38.96 -7.57 26.88
C GLY A 829 -39.45 -7.93 28.29
N ALA A 830 -39.36 -9.21 28.70
CA ALA A 830 -39.59 -9.70 30.06
C ALA A 830 -38.30 -9.92 30.87
N GLY A 831 -37.13 -9.47 30.39
CA GLY A 831 -35.83 -9.64 31.04
C GLY A 831 -35.25 -11.06 30.94
N LYS A 832 -35.71 -11.84 29.96
CA LYS A 832 -35.29 -13.22 29.73
C LYS A 832 -34.38 -13.30 28.52
N HIS A 833 -33.25 -13.98 28.66
CA HIS A 833 -32.26 -14.16 27.60
C HIS A 833 -32.53 -15.44 26.81
N VAL A 834 -32.70 -15.31 25.49
CA VAL A 834 -32.99 -16.40 24.56
C VAL A 834 -31.83 -16.54 23.56
N PRO A 835 -31.26 -17.73 23.36
CA PRO A 835 -30.22 -17.99 22.38
C PRO A 835 -30.63 -17.57 20.96
N ARG A 836 -29.69 -17.01 20.20
CA ARG A 836 -29.83 -16.78 18.76
C ARG A 836 -29.46 -18.06 18.01
N CYS A 837 -30.36 -19.04 18.03
CA CYS A 837 -30.16 -20.27 17.27
C CYS A 837 -31.43 -20.82 16.64
N VAL A 838 -31.24 -21.68 15.64
CA VAL A 838 -32.29 -22.50 15.03
C VAL A 838 -31.82 -23.95 15.07
N MET A 839 -32.65 -24.85 15.58
CA MET A 839 -32.42 -26.29 15.58
C MET A 839 -33.41 -26.96 14.64
N VAL A 840 -32.92 -27.68 13.65
CA VAL A 840 -33.73 -28.32 12.61
C VAL A 840 -33.36 -29.78 12.53
N ASP A 841 -34.36 -30.65 12.66
CA ASP A 841 -34.23 -32.05 12.25
C ASP A 841 -35.47 -32.49 11.47
N LEU A 842 -35.30 -33.27 10.42
CA LEU A 842 -36.43 -33.87 9.71
C LEU A 842 -37.07 -34.98 10.56
N GLU A 843 -36.27 -35.63 11.43
CA GLU A 843 -36.77 -36.55 12.44
C GLU A 843 -37.14 -35.80 13.74
N PRO A 844 -38.37 -35.92 14.26
CA PRO A 844 -38.81 -35.15 15.43
C PRO A 844 -38.16 -35.57 16.75
N THR A 845 -37.60 -36.78 16.85
CA THR A 845 -37.14 -37.41 18.10
C THR A 845 -36.17 -36.53 18.89
N VAL A 846 -35.13 -36.02 18.22
CA VAL A 846 -34.05 -35.25 18.85
C VAL A 846 -34.49 -33.83 19.20
N VAL A 847 -35.32 -33.21 18.34
CA VAL A 847 -35.89 -31.89 18.61
C VAL A 847 -36.89 -31.96 19.77
N ASP A 848 -37.65 -33.05 19.89
CA ASP A 848 -38.58 -33.28 20.99
C ASP A 848 -37.86 -33.54 22.32
N GLU A 849 -36.67 -34.15 22.30
CA GLU A 849 -35.79 -34.22 23.47
C GLU A 849 -35.40 -32.82 23.96
N VAL A 850 -35.07 -31.89 23.07
CA VAL A 850 -34.80 -30.49 23.43
C VAL A 850 -36.06 -29.80 23.97
N ARG A 851 -37.24 -30.09 23.41
CA ARG A 851 -38.54 -29.56 23.90
C ARG A 851 -38.91 -30.08 25.30
N THR A 852 -38.38 -31.23 25.70
CA THR A 852 -38.70 -31.89 26.98
C THR A 852 -37.57 -31.81 28.01
N GLY A 853 -36.37 -31.40 27.59
CA GLY A 853 -35.17 -31.32 28.41
C GLY A 853 -35.14 -30.17 29.44
N THR A 854 -34.06 -30.14 30.22
CA THR A 854 -33.86 -29.20 31.34
C THR A 854 -33.94 -27.74 30.91
N TYR A 855 -33.40 -27.39 29.73
CA TYR A 855 -33.38 -26.03 29.18
C TYR A 855 -34.51 -25.76 28.20
N ARG A 856 -35.61 -26.54 28.22
CA ARG A 856 -36.74 -26.35 27.28
C ARG A 856 -37.35 -24.96 27.27
N GLN A 857 -37.27 -24.25 28.40
CA GLN A 857 -37.82 -22.91 28.53
C GLN A 857 -36.90 -21.86 27.89
N LEU A 858 -35.65 -22.18 27.62
CA LEU A 858 -34.65 -21.27 27.07
C LEU A 858 -34.93 -20.94 25.59
N PHE A 859 -35.32 -21.95 24.80
CA PHE A 859 -35.54 -21.82 23.37
C PHE A 859 -36.97 -21.39 23.03
N HIS A 860 -37.12 -20.50 22.06
CA HIS A 860 -38.44 -20.13 21.54
C HIS A 860 -38.99 -21.29 20.68
N PRO A 861 -40.29 -21.64 20.76
CA PRO A 861 -40.85 -22.77 20.00
C PRO A 861 -40.65 -22.69 18.48
N GLU A 862 -40.52 -21.48 17.93
CA GLU A 862 -40.24 -21.24 16.50
C GLU A 862 -38.78 -21.48 16.08
N GLN A 863 -37.86 -21.59 17.05
CA GLN A 863 -36.45 -21.94 16.80
C GLN A 863 -36.25 -23.45 16.64
N LEU A 864 -37.22 -24.25 17.09
CA LEU A 864 -37.19 -25.71 17.05
C LEU A 864 -38.09 -26.18 15.90
N ILE A 865 -37.49 -26.67 14.82
CA ILE A 865 -38.18 -27.07 13.60
C ILE A 865 -38.04 -28.57 13.42
N SER A 866 -39.17 -29.27 13.30
CA SER A 866 -39.19 -30.70 13.00
C SER A 866 -39.89 -31.00 11.67
N GLY A 867 -39.35 -31.94 10.90
CA GLY A 867 -39.98 -32.48 9.70
C GLY A 867 -41.20 -33.36 10.00
N LYS A 868 -42.04 -33.57 8.98
CA LYS A 868 -43.15 -34.53 9.03
C LYS A 868 -42.70 -35.95 8.67
N GLU A 869 -41.64 -36.05 7.88
CA GLU A 869 -41.05 -37.30 7.40
C GLU A 869 -39.54 -37.28 7.66
N ASP A 870 -38.98 -38.45 7.95
CA ASP A 870 -37.55 -38.65 8.16
C ASP A 870 -36.81 -38.82 6.82
N ALA A 871 -35.61 -38.24 6.71
CA ALA A 871 -34.70 -38.43 5.57
C ALA A 871 -34.02 -39.81 5.54
N ALA A 872 -34.11 -40.61 6.63
CA ALA A 872 -33.65 -41.99 6.70
C ALA A 872 -32.17 -42.19 6.30
N ASN A 873 -31.31 -41.23 6.66
CA ASN A 873 -29.88 -41.18 6.27
C ASN A 873 -29.61 -41.12 4.75
N ASN A 874 -30.59 -40.70 3.94
CA ASN A 874 -30.43 -40.49 2.50
C ASN A 874 -30.22 -38.99 2.19
N PHE A 875 -29.05 -38.65 1.64
CA PHE A 875 -28.70 -37.30 1.20
C PHE A 875 -29.69 -36.73 0.19
N ALA A 876 -30.04 -37.49 -0.85
CA ALA A 876 -30.94 -37.03 -1.92
C ALA A 876 -32.34 -36.72 -1.38
N ARG A 877 -32.81 -37.51 -0.41
CA ARG A 877 -34.09 -37.25 0.26
C ARG A 877 -34.05 -35.96 1.09
N GLY A 878 -32.92 -35.67 1.72
CA GLY A 878 -32.68 -34.41 2.44
C GLY A 878 -32.51 -33.20 1.53
N HIS A 879 -31.95 -33.36 0.32
CA HIS A 879 -31.64 -32.25 -0.57
C HIS A 879 -32.73 -31.97 -1.61
N TYR A 880 -33.25 -33.01 -2.28
CA TYR A 880 -34.14 -32.87 -3.44
C TYR A 880 -35.64 -32.99 -3.10
N THR A 881 -36.01 -33.77 -2.07
CA THR A 881 -37.41 -34.05 -1.73
C THR A 881 -37.83 -33.46 -0.38
N VAL A 882 -37.66 -34.19 0.71
CA VAL A 882 -38.21 -33.85 2.04
C VAL A 882 -37.62 -32.56 2.60
N GLY A 883 -36.30 -32.35 2.49
CA GLY A 883 -35.70 -31.11 2.99
C GLY A 883 -36.05 -29.88 2.14
N LYS A 884 -36.28 -30.04 0.83
CA LYS A 884 -36.74 -28.96 -0.05
C LYS A 884 -38.12 -28.45 0.35
N GLU A 885 -38.99 -29.28 0.93
CA GLU A 885 -40.30 -28.84 1.44
C GLU A 885 -40.19 -27.95 2.67
N ILE A 886 -39.13 -28.10 3.48
CA ILE A 886 -38.97 -27.37 4.76
C ILE A 886 -37.98 -26.21 4.68
N VAL A 887 -37.10 -26.17 3.66
CA VAL A 887 -36.00 -25.20 3.57
C VAL A 887 -36.50 -23.75 3.58
N ASP A 888 -37.59 -23.44 2.88
CA ASP A 888 -38.17 -22.10 2.85
C ASP A 888 -38.69 -21.66 4.23
N LEU A 889 -39.29 -22.60 4.98
CA LEU A 889 -39.72 -22.35 6.36
C LEU A 889 -38.51 -22.07 7.26
N VAL A 890 -37.42 -22.82 7.10
CA VAL A 890 -36.18 -22.62 7.87
C VAL A 890 -35.55 -21.27 7.54
N LEU A 891 -35.46 -20.90 6.27
CA LEU A 891 -34.94 -19.61 5.80
C LEU A 891 -35.76 -18.43 6.34
N ASP A 892 -37.09 -18.54 6.35
CA ASP A 892 -37.96 -17.51 6.90
C ASP A 892 -37.74 -17.30 8.41
N ARG A 893 -37.42 -18.36 9.17
CA ARG A 893 -37.05 -18.24 10.59
C ARG A 893 -35.67 -17.63 10.78
N ILE A 894 -34.72 -17.98 9.93
CA ILE A 894 -33.38 -17.40 9.93
C ILE A 894 -33.45 -15.90 9.62
N ARG A 895 -34.20 -15.49 8.59
CA ARG A 895 -34.41 -14.09 8.21
C ARG A 895 -35.00 -13.29 9.38
N LYS A 896 -36.04 -13.79 10.05
CA LYS A 896 -36.62 -13.13 11.22
C LYS A 896 -35.63 -12.95 12.38
N LEU A 897 -34.71 -13.89 12.58
CA LEU A 897 -33.69 -13.76 13.62
C LEU A 897 -32.55 -12.84 13.20
N ALA A 898 -32.20 -12.84 11.90
CA ALA A 898 -31.22 -11.93 11.31
C ALA A 898 -31.71 -10.48 11.32
N ASP A 899 -32.97 -10.21 10.98
CA ASP A 899 -33.57 -8.87 10.99
C ASP A 899 -33.63 -8.26 12.40
N ASN A 900 -33.74 -9.11 13.42
CA ASN A 900 -33.71 -8.68 14.83
C ASN A 900 -32.29 -8.51 15.39
N CYS A 901 -31.27 -8.65 14.54
CA CYS A 901 -29.86 -8.54 14.90
C CYS A 901 -29.25 -7.29 14.27
N THR A 902 -28.92 -6.29 15.07
CA THR A 902 -27.98 -5.23 14.64
C THR A 902 -26.61 -5.88 14.50
N GLY A 903 -25.88 -5.64 13.40
CA GLY A 903 -24.49 -6.11 13.25
C GLY A 903 -24.28 -7.64 13.10
N LEU A 904 -25.08 -8.34 12.28
CA LEU A 904 -24.88 -9.76 12.00
C LEU A 904 -23.50 -10.03 11.37
N GLN A 905 -22.61 -10.69 12.11
CA GLN A 905 -21.25 -11.06 11.66
C GLN A 905 -21.24 -12.28 10.74
N GLY A 906 -22.21 -13.19 10.90
CA GLY A 906 -22.31 -14.41 10.11
C GLY A 906 -23.15 -15.50 10.75
N PHE A 907 -23.23 -16.63 10.05
CA PHE A 907 -23.93 -17.84 10.48
C PHE A 907 -22.92 -18.84 11.06
N MET A 908 -23.31 -19.64 12.05
CA MET A 908 -22.53 -20.77 12.55
C MET A 908 -23.32 -22.05 12.33
N VAL A 909 -22.98 -22.79 11.27
CA VAL A 909 -23.70 -24.00 10.89
C VAL A 909 -23.04 -25.23 11.53
N PHE A 910 -23.83 -26.00 12.28
CA PHE A 910 -23.44 -27.26 12.90
C PHE A 910 -24.23 -28.38 12.25
N ASN A 911 -23.57 -29.19 11.44
CA ASN A 911 -24.18 -30.32 10.76
C ASN A 911 -23.27 -31.57 10.78
N THR A 912 -23.84 -32.71 10.40
CA THR A 912 -23.10 -33.95 10.20
C THR A 912 -23.02 -34.30 8.72
N CYS A 913 -21.83 -34.67 8.25
CA CYS A 913 -21.62 -35.02 6.83
C CYS A 913 -22.22 -36.38 6.43
N GLY A 914 -22.70 -37.18 7.39
CA GLY A 914 -23.14 -38.57 7.14
C GLY A 914 -24.65 -38.82 7.23
N GLY A 915 -25.48 -37.85 7.62
CA GLY A 915 -26.93 -38.03 7.81
C GLY A 915 -27.75 -37.27 6.77
N GLY A 916 -28.93 -37.79 6.41
CA GLY A 916 -29.77 -37.22 5.35
C GLY A 916 -30.20 -35.77 5.62
N THR A 917 -30.56 -35.45 6.86
CA THR A 917 -30.85 -34.08 7.28
C THR A 917 -29.59 -33.22 7.40
N GLY A 918 -28.52 -33.74 8.00
CA GLY A 918 -27.30 -32.97 8.27
C GLY A 918 -26.54 -32.58 6.99
N SER A 919 -26.35 -33.53 6.07
CA SER A 919 -25.65 -33.28 4.81
C SER A 919 -26.60 -32.80 3.72
N GLY A 920 -27.72 -33.48 3.47
CA GLY A 920 -28.65 -33.14 2.40
C GLY A 920 -29.28 -31.76 2.56
N LEU A 921 -30.09 -31.57 3.61
CA LEU A 921 -30.71 -30.27 3.91
C LEU A 921 -29.66 -29.21 4.28
N GLY A 922 -28.54 -29.61 4.89
CA GLY A 922 -27.43 -28.71 5.20
C GLY A 922 -26.79 -28.08 3.96
N CYS A 923 -26.46 -28.87 2.94
CA CYS A 923 -25.93 -28.37 1.68
C CYS A 923 -26.93 -27.45 0.98
N LEU A 924 -28.21 -27.86 0.91
CA LEU A 924 -29.27 -27.04 0.30
C LEU A 924 -29.42 -25.69 1.01
N LEU A 925 -29.36 -25.69 2.35
CA LEU A 925 -29.48 -24.46 3.13
C LEU A 925 -28.27 -23.54 2.92
N LEU A 926 -27.06 -24.09 2.87
CA LEU A 926 -25.83 -23.33 2.60
C LEU A 926 -25.85 -22.67 1.22
N GLU A 927 -26.31 -23.39 0.19
CA GLU A 927 -26.50 -22.84 -1.16
C GLU A 927 -27.48 -21.66 -1.14
N ARG A 928 -28.65 -21.82 -0.49
CA ARG A 928 -29.66 -20.77 -0.41
C ARG A 928 -29.21 -19.56 0.42
N LEU A 929 -28.55 -19.78 1.54
CA LEU A 929 -27.95 -18.70 2.34
C LEU A 929 -26.86 -17.95 1.57
N SER A 930 -26.15 -18.63 0.65
CA SER A 930 -25.15 -17.99 -0.22
C SER A 930 -25.78 -17.06 -1.26
N VAL A 931 -26.96 -17.39 -1.76
CA VAL A 931 -27.73 -16.56 -2.69
C VAL A 931 -28.35 -15.36 -1.97
N ASP A 932 -29.01 -15.59 -0.83
CA ASP A 932 -29.76 -14.55 -0.12
C ASP A 932 -28.88 -13.50 0.57
N TYR A 933 -27.70 -13.90 1.06
CA TYR A 933 -26.80 -13.04 1.83
C TYR A 933 -25.43 -12.79 1.15
N GLY A 934 -25.24 -13.26 -0.08
CA GLY A 934 -24.03 -13.06 -0.89
C GLY A 934 -22.75 -13.70 -0.33
N LYS A 935 -21.57 -13.27 -0.80
CA LYS A 935 -20.25 -13.71 -0.29
C LYS A 935 -20.02 -13.43 1.21
N LYS A 936 -20.89 -12.65 1.87
CA LYS A 936 -20.86 -12.45 3.34
C LYS A 936 -21.23 -13.71 4.12
N SER A 937 -21.80 -14.76 3.51
CA SER A 937 -22.40 -15.89 4.24
C SER A 937 -21.66 -17.25 4.16
N LYS A 938 -20.49 -17.35 3.52
CA LYS A 938 -19.67 -18.58 3.61
C LYS A 938 -18.87 -18.62 4.91
N ILE A 939 -19.57 -18.70 6.04
CA ILE A 939 -18.96 -18.84 7.36
C ILE A 939 -19.48 -20.14 7.95
N SER A 940 -18.75 -21.23 7.72
CA SER A 940 -18.75 -22.35 8.65
C SER A 940 -17.56 -22.10 9.58
N PHE A 941 -17.82 -21.46 10.73
CA PHE A 941 -16.86 -21.29 11.82
C PHE A 941 -15.54 -20.55 11.46
N THR A 942 -15.56 -19.31 10.92
CA THR A 942 -14.27 -18.72 10.46
C THR A 942 -14.15 -17.19 10.27
N VAL A 943 -14.99 -16.31 10.85
CA VAL A 943 -14.80 -14.84 10.60
C VAL A 943 -13.46 -14.29 11.12
N TRP A 944 -12.85 -14.91 12.14
CA TRP A 944 -11.51 -14.51 12.60
C TRP A 944 -10.34 -15.28 11.96
N PHE A 945 -10.67 -16.27 11.13
CA PHE A 945 -9.73 -17.28 10.66
C PHE A 945 -9.54 -17.30 9.14
N GLN A 946 -10.51 -16.83 8.36
CA GLN A 946 -10.49 -16.98 6.91
C GLN A 946 -9.37 -16.19 6.21
N THR A 947 -9.01 -14.99 6.70
CA THR A 947 -7.94 -14.17 6.11
C THR A 947 -6.53 -14.71 6.32
N ASN A 948 -6.32 -15.70 7.20
CA ASN A 948 -4.97 -16.19 7.54
C ASN A 948 -4.81 -17.73 7.62
N LEU A 949 -5.89 -18.51 7.72
CA LEU A 949 -5.81 -19.99 7.81
C LEU A 949 -6.18 -20.72 6.51
N VAL A 950 -6.77 -20.02 5.54
CA VAL A 950 -7.19 -20.57 4.26
C VAL A 950 -6.33 -19.92 3.16
N PRO A 951 -5.14 -20.46 2.87
CA PRO A 951 -4.27 -19.96 1.80
C PRO A 951 -4.89 -20.16 0.42
N TYR A 952 -5.73 -21.19 0.26
CA TYR A 952 -6.41 -21.53 -0.98
C TYR A 952 -7.91 -21.74 -0.75
N PRO A 953 -8.81 -21.15 -1.55
CA PRO A 953 -10.26 -21.25 -1.36
C PRO A 953 -10.82 -22.69 -1.30
N ARG A 954 -10.19 -23.66 -1.98
CA ARG A 954 -10.56 -25.08 -1.95
C ARG A 954 -10.05 -25.82 -0.71
N ILE A 955 -8.95 -25.38 -0.08
CA ILE A 955 -8.23 -26.07 1.01
C ILE A 955 -8.62 -25.47 2.38
N HIS A 956 -9.88 -25.60 2.77
CA HIS A 956 -10.45 -24.93 3.95
C HIS A 956 -10.90 -25.88 5.09
N PHE A 957 -10.59 -27.18 5.00
CA PHE A 957 -10.98 -28.16 6.02
C PHE A 957 -9.98 -28.16 7.20
N MET A 958 -10.46 -27.77 8.38
CA MET A 958 -9.63 -27.58 9.58
C MET A 958 -9.66 -28.80 10.51
N LEU A 959 -8.52 -29.09 11.13
CA LEU A 959 -8.36 -30.04 12.23
C LEU A 959 -8.50 -29.31 13.58
N SER A 960 -9.34 -29.85 14.46
CA SER A 960 -9.51 -29.36 15.83
C SER A 960 -8.86 -30.28 16.85
N SER A 961 -8.19 -29.73 17.86
CA SER A 961 -7.69 -30.45 19.03
C SER A 961 -7.92 -29.69 20.34
N TYR A 962 -7.90 -30.41 21.46
CA TYR A 962 -8.08 -29.84 22.79
C TYR A 962 -7.13 -30.51 23.78
N ALA A 963 -6.46 -29.71 24.62
CA ALA A 963 -5.63 -30.23 25.70
C ALA A 963 -5.78 -29.38 26.98
N PRO A 964 -5.71 -29.99 28.17
CA PRO A 964 -5.53 -31.43 28.38
C PRO A 964 -6.87 -32.19 28.46
N ILE A 965 -6.90 -33.44 27.97
CA ILE A 965 -8.05 -34.35 28.10
C ILE A 965 -7.80 -35.28 29.29
N ILE A 966 -8.27 -34.90 30.47
CA ILE A 966 -8.05 -35.63 31.74
C ILE A 966 -9.40 -36.00 32.36
N SER A 967 -9.52 -37.24 32.84
CA SER A 967 -10.70 -37.70 33.58
C SER A 967 -10.77 -37.08 34.97
N ALA A 968 -11.98 -36.83 35.48
CA ALA A 968 -12.19 -36.24 36.81
C ALA A 968 -11.42 -36.98 37.94
N GLU A 969 -11.24 -38.30 37.83
CA GLU A 969 -10.49 -39.13 38.79
C GLU A 969 -8.96 -38.91 38.77
N LYS A 970 -8.37 -38.48 37.63
CA LYS A 970 -6.91 -38.30 37.46
C LYS A 970 -6.42 -36.87 37.76
N ALA A 971 -7.34 -35.92 37.94
CA ALA A 971 -7.06 -34.49 38.03
C ALA A 971 -6.20 -34.05 39.23
N TYR A 972 -6.16 -34.83 40.31
CA TYR A 972 -5.48 -34.44 41.55
C TYR A 972 -3.94 -34.44 41.49
N HIS A 973 -3.33 -35.02 40.45
CA HIS A 973 -1.88 -35.27 40.42
C HIS A 973 -1.09 -34.55 39.32
N GLU A 974 -1.72 -33.94 38.31
CA GLU A 974 -1.02 -33.31 37.17
C GLU A 974 -1.49 -31.87 36.94
N GLN A 975 -0.72 -30.90 37.46
CA GLN A 975 -0.82 -29.51 37.00
C GLN A 975 0.12 -29.31 35.81
N LEU A 976 -0.43 -29.44 34.60
CA LEU A 976 0.35 -29.25 33.38
C LEU A 976 0.72 -27.77 33.18
N SER A 977 1.97 -27.54 32.83
CA SER A 977 2.49 -26.23 32.45
C SER A 977 1.93 -25.78 31.09
N VAL A 978 2.03 -24.47 30.81
CA VAL A 978 1.61 -23.90 29.52
C VAL A 978 2.37 -24.56 28.36
N ALA A 979 3.65 -24.88 28.55
CA ALA A 979 4.47 -25.55 27.55
C ALA A 979 4.02 -26.99 27.27
N GLU A 980 3.64 -27.75 28.31
CA GLU A 980 3.15 -29.12 28.16
C GLU A 980 1.79 -29.14 27.45
N ILE A 981 0.84 -28.29 27.86
CA ILE A 981 -0.47 -28.17 27.21
C ILE A 981 -0.30 -27.78 25.73
N THR A 982 0.62 -26.85 25.44
CA THR A 982 0.94 -26.39 24.08
C THR A 982 1.51 -27.49 23.20
N MET A 983 2.26 -28.45 23.76
CA MET A 983 2.76 -29.61 23.00
C MET A 983 1.70 -30.70 22.87
N SER A 984 0.89 -30.93 23.90
CA SER A 984 -0.15 -31.95 23.90
C SER A 984 -1.23 -31.72 22.85
N VAL A 985 -1.50 -30.47 22.45
CA VAL A 985 -2.48 -30.20 21.36
C VAL A 985 -2.02 -30.70 19.98
N PHE A 986 -0.72 -30.95 19.78
CA PHE A 986 -0.16 -31.52 18.55
C PHE A 986 -0.04 -33.05 18.60
N GLU A 987 -0.38 -33.67 19.73
CA GLU A 987 -0.35 -35.12 19.85
C GLU A 987 -1.55 -35.76 19.14
N PRO A 988 -1.38 -36.90 18.44
CA PRO A 988 -2.48 -37.60 17.79
C PRO A 988 -3.62 -37.96 18.75
N ALA A 989 -3.33 -38.16 20.04
CA ALA A 989 -4.32 -38.49 21.07
C ALA A 989 -5.28 -37.33 21.40
N SER A 990 -4.90 -36.09 21.10
CA SER A 990 -5.69 -34.88 21.38
C SER A 990 -6.51 -34.41 20.17
N MET A 991 -6.33 -35.04 19.01
CA MET A 991 -7.01 -34.69 17.76
C MET A 991 -8.41 -35.29 17.71
N PHE A 992 -9.41 -34.48 17.32
CA PHE A 992 -10.79 -34.96 17.14
C PHE A 992 -11.05 -35.55 15.74
N VAL A 993 -10.07 -35.43 14.84
CA VAL A 993 -10.08 -36.06 13.52
C VAL A 993 -9.08 -37.21 13.53
N LYS A 994 -9.50 -38.37 13.00
CA LYS A 994 -8.67 -39.57 12.97
C LYS A 994 -7.62 -39.50 11.85
N CYS A 995 -6.56 -38.75 12.05
CA CYS A 995 -5.38 -38.66 11.19
C CYS A 995 -4.12 -38.53 12.06
N ASP A 996 -2.96 -38.99 11.57
CA ASP A 996 -1.70 -38.70 12.27
C ASP A 996 -1.14 -37.34 11.79
N PRO A 997 -1.15 -36.29 12.63
CA PRO A 997 -0.62 -34.97 12.26
C PRO A 997 0.87 -34.99 11.89
N ARG A 998 1.60 -36.06 12.19
CA ARG A 998 3.01 -36.21 11.85
C ARG A 998 3.24 -36.64 10.40
N HIS A 999 2.20 -37.15 9.73
CA HIS A 999 2.28 -37.54 8.32
C HIS A 999 2.05 -36.37 7.36
N GLY A 1000 1.66 -35.20 7.87
CA GLY A 1000 1.42 -34.00 7.07
C GLY A 1000 2.19 -32.78 7.59
N LYS A 1001 2.10 -31.69 6.83
CA LYS A 1001 2.63 -30.37 7.20
C LYS A 1001 1.47 -29.48 7.63
N TYR A 1002 1.72 -28.57 8.57
CA TYR A 1002 0.78 -27.53 8.97
C TYR A 1002 0.95 -26.31 8.06
N MET A 1003 -0.16 -25.80 7.57
CA MET A 1003 -0.21 -24.52 6.84
C MET A 1003 -0.39 -23.36 7.81
N ALA A 1004 -1.36 -23.48 8.73
CA ALA A 1004 -1.63 -22.47 9.74
C ALA A 1004 -2.31 -23.10 10.97
N CYS A 1005 -2.06 -22.53 12.15
CA CYS A 1005 -2.59 -22.96 13.43
C CYS A 1005 -3.10 -21.77 14.23
N CYS A 1006 -4.33 -21.85 14.75
CA CYS A 1006 -4.79 -20.99 15.82
C CYS A 1006 -4.87 -21.74 17.14
N MET A 1007 -4.31 -21.15 18.19
CA MET A 1007 -4.33 -21.67 19.55
C MET A 1007 -5.09 -20.71 20.48
N MET A 1008 -6.16 -21.21 21.09
CA MET A 1008 -7.01 -20.50 22.04
C MET A 1008 -6.77 -21.04 23.45
N TYR A 1009 -6.01 -20.29 24.25
CA TYR A 1009 -5.73 -20.61 25.64
C TYR A 1009 -6.85 -20.12 26.55
N ARG A 1010 -7.25 -20.94 27.53
CA ARG A 1010 -8.25 -20.62 28.55
C ARG A 1010 -7.68 -20.77 29.97
N GLY A 1011 -8.02 -19.86 30.87
CA GLY A 1011 -7.70 -19.91 32.30
C GLY A 1011 -6.44 -19.15 32.72
N ASP A 1012 -5.78 -19.63 33.77
CA ASP A 1012 -4.59 -18.99 34.37
C ASP A 1012 -3.34 -19.17 33.49
N VAL A 1013 -3.24 -18.36 32.44
CA VAL A 1013 -2.19 -18.42 31.42
C VAL A 1013 -1.53 -17.06 31.25
N VAL A 1014 -0.20 -17.03 31.34
CA VAL A 1014 0.60 -15.80 31.19
C VAL A 1014 1.05 -15.66 29.72
N PRO A 1015 0.84 -14.50 29.06
CA PRO A 1015 1.22 -14.30 27.65
C PRO A 1015 2.70 -14.60 27.36
N LYS A 1016 3.59 -14.32 28.32
CA LYS A 1016 5.03 -14.60 28.22
C LYS A 1016 5.31 -16.11 28.06
N ASP A 1017 4.61 -16.95 28.81
CA ASP A 1017 4.81 -18.41 28.79
C ASP A 1017 4.26 -19.01 27.49
N VAL A 1018 3.17 -18.45 26.96
CA VAL A 1018 2.60 -18.81 25.66
C VAL A 1018 3.58 -18.46 24.54
N ASN A 1019 4.09 -17.22 24.51
CA ASN A 1019 5.06 -16.78 23.50
C ASN A 1019 6.35 -17.61 23.55
N ALA A 1020 6.83 -17.96 24.74
CA ALA A 1020 7.99 -18.83 24.92
C ALA A 1020 7.73 -20.27 24.41
N SER A 1021 6.52 -20.80 24.63
CA SER A 1021 6.12 -22.13 24.17
C SER A 1021 5.99 -22.18 22.64
N VAL A 1022 5.38 -21.16 22.03
CA VAL A 1022 5.27 -21.03 20.57
C VAL A 1022 6.65 -20.84 19.92
N ALA A 1023 7.52 -20.01 20.51
CA ALA A 1023 8.90 -19.87 20.05
C ALA A 1023 9.69 -21.19 20.13
N THR A 1024 9.43 -22.00 21.17
CA THR A 1024 10.03 -23.34 21.30
C THR A 1024 9.56 -24.29 20.21
N ILE A 1025 8.29 -24.23 19.80
CA ILE A 1025 7.78 -25.00 18.66
C ILE A 1025 8.45 -24.58 17.35
N LYS A 1026 8.54 -23.26 17.10
CA LYS A 1026 9.19 -22.72 15.89
C LYS A 1026 10.66 -23.11 15.78
N THR A 1027 11.37 -23.21 16.90
CA THR A 1027 12.81 -23.50 16.93
C THR A 1027 13.14 -24.99 16.89
N LYS A 1028 12.36 -25.85 17.54
CA LYS A 1028 12.67 -27.29 17.65
C LYS A 1028 12.37 -28.11 16.39
N ARG A 1029 11.63 -27.57 15.41
CA ARG A 1029 11.19 -28.25 14.16
C ARG A 1029 10.54 -29.62 14.39
N THR A 1030 10.01 -29.88 15.60
CA THR A 1030 9.30 -31.14 15.91
C THR A 1030 7.94 -31.23 15.22
N ILE A 1031 7.38 -30.07 14.86
CA ILE A 1031 6.14 -29.92 14.10
C ILE A 1031 6.53 -29.33 12.75
N GLN A 1032 6.12 -29.98 11.67
CA GLN A 1032 6.46 -29.59 10.30
C GLN A 1032 5.44 -28.59 9.77
N PHE A 1033 5.93 -27.45 9.26
CA PHE A 1033 5.13 -26.46 8.55
C PHE A 1033 5.48 -26.48 7.06
N VAL A 1034 4.59 -25.96 6.21
CA VAL A 1034 4.89 -25.72 4.79
C VAL A 1034 5.97 -24.65 4.63
N ASP A 1035 6.83 -24.79 3.63
CA ASP A 1035 8.07 -24.01 3.51
C ASP A 1035 7.81 -22.53 3.17
N TRP A 1036 6.71 -22.24 2.47
CA TRP A 1036 6.26 -20.89 2.14
C TRP A 1036 5.54 -20.18 3.30
N CYS A 1037 5.14 -20.89 4.37
CA CYS A 1037 4.54 -20.29 5.58
C CYS A 1037 5.11 -20.88 6.88
N PRO A 1038 6.38 -20.58 7.23
CA PRO A 1038 7.02 -21.13 8.42
C PRO A 1038 6.52 -20.51 9.75
N THR A 1039 5.63 -19.51 9.71
CA THR A 1039 5.22 -18.70 10.88
C THR A 1039 3.71 -18.62 11.15
N GLY A 1040 2.90 -19.49 10.55
CA GLY A 1040 1.42 -19.48 10.63
C GLY A 1040 0.82 -19.81 12.01
N PHE A 1041 1.10 -19.02 13.05
CA PHE A 1041 0.49 -19.15 14.38
C PHE A 1041 -0.34 -17.92 14.73
N LYS A 1042 -1.60 -18.14 15.16
CA LYS A 1042 -2.46 -17.12 15.76
C LYS A 1042 -2.84 -17.53 17.17
N VAL A 1043 -2.68 -16.65 18.15
CA VAL A 1043 -2.87 -16.98 19.57
C VAL A 1043 -3.94 -16.08 20.19
N GLY A 1044 -4.92 -16.69 20.84
CA GLY A 1044 -5.89 -16.01 21.71
C GLY A 1044 -5.77 -16.48 23.15
N ILE A 1045 -5.98 -15.58 24.11
CA ILE A 1045 -5.95 -15.90 25.54
C ILE A 1045 -7.25 -15.38 26.16
N ASN A 1046 -8.01 -16.28 26.79
CA ASN A 1046 -9.15 -15.96 27.63
C ASN A 1046 -8.84 -16.36 29.08
N TYR A 1047 -8.89 -15.40 30.00
CA TYR A 1047 -8.54 -15.62 31.40
C TYR A 1047 -9.61 -16.41 32.19
N GLN A 1048 -10.81 -16.61 31.63
CA GLN A 1048 -11.82 -17.46 32.24
C GLN A 1048 -11.43 -18.94 32.12
N PRO A 1049 -11.38 -19.70 33.24
CA PRO A 1049 -11.07 -21.13 33.18
C PRO A 1049 -12.24 -21.91 32.58
N PRO A 1050 -11.99 -23.07 31.93
CA PRO A 1050 -13.04 -23.91 31.37
C PRO A 1050 -14.06 -24.35 32.43
N THR A 1051 -15.35 -24.22 32.10
CA THR A 1051 -16.44 -24.75 32.93
C THR A 1051 -16.70 -26.21 32.56
N VAL A 1052 -17.00 -27.03 33.57
CA VAL A 1052 -17.39 -28.44 33.38
C VAL A 1052 -18.86 -28.61 33.73
N VAL A 1053 -19.56 -29.43 32.94
CA VAL A 1053 -20.95 -29.78 33.23
C VAL A 1053 -20.99 -30.58 34.55
N PRO A 1054 -21.85 -30.20 35.52
CA PRO A 1054 -22.00 -30.97 36.76
C PRO A 1054 -22.32 -32.44 36.49
N GLY A 1055 -21.47 -33.35 36.95
CA GLY A 1055 -21.62 -34.80 36.70
C GLY A 1055 -21.01 -35.31 35.39
N GLY A 1056 -20.30 -34.47 34.63
CA GLY A 1056 -19.54 -34.88 33.45
C GLY A 1056 -18.21 -35.57 33.78
N ASP A 1057 -17.70 -36.34 32.83
CA ASP A 1057 -16.48 -37.16 32.99
C ASP A 1057 -15.16 -36.37 32.92
N LEU A 1058 -15.22 -35.12 32.44
CA LEU A 1058 -14.07 -34.23 32.28
C LEU A 1058 -13.67 -33.57 33.60
N ALA A 1059 -12.37 -33.57 33.88
CA ALA A 1059 -11.80 -32.89 35.03
C ALA A 1059 -11.94 -31.37 34.94
N LYS A 1060 -12.18 -30.73 36.09
CA LYS A 1060 -12.07 -29.27 36.21
C LYS A 1060 -10.59 -28.89 36.16
N VAL A 1061 -10.17 -28.23 35.09
CA VAL A 1061 -8.79 -27.76 34.88
C VAL A 1061 -8.70 -26.24 35.04
N MET A 1062 -7.58 -25.76 35.57
CA MET A 1062 -7.32 -24.31 35.71
C MET A 1062 -6.86 -23.66 34.41
N ARG A 1063 -6.42 -24.47 33.43
CA ARG A 1063 -5.77 -24.06 32.18
C ARG A 1063 -6.11 -25.07 31.08
N ALA A 1064 -6.40 -24.59 29.87
CA ALA A 1064 -6.57 -25.43 28.69
C ALA A 1064 -6.16 -24.68 27.42
N CYS A 1065 -5.93 -25.42 26.33
CA CYS A 1065 -5.70 -24.88 25.00
C CYS A 1065 -6.55 -25.65 23.99
N CYS A 1066 -7.30 -24.93 23.17
CA CYS A 1066 -7.98 -25.46 21.98
C CYS A 1066 -7.22 -25.01 20.75
N MET A 1067 -6.94 -25.91 19.81
CA MET A 1067 -6.30 -25.58 18.56
C MET A 1067 -7.23 -25.86 17.39
N ILE A 1068 -7.27 -24.94 16.43
CA ILE A 1068 -7.85 -25.12 15.09
C ILE A 1068 -6.71 -24.94 14.11
N SER A 1069 -6.48 -25.91 13.23
CA SER A 1069 -5.31 -25.94 12.35
C SER A 1069 -5.64 -26.45 10.96
N ASN A 1070 -5.00 -25.89 9.94
CA ASN A 1070 -5.05 -26.39 8.58
C ASN A 1070 -3.80 -27.24 8.32
N SER A 1071 -3.96 -28.51 7.97
CA SER A 1071 -2.85 -29.44 7.75
C SER A 1071 -3.13 -30.39 6.60
N THR A 1072 -2.09 -30.73 5.84
CA THR A 1072 -2.16 -31.71 4.77
C THR A 1072 -2.44 -33.14 5.27
N ALA A 1073 -2.31 -33.40 6.58
CA ALA A 1073 -2.68 -34.69 7.17
C ALA A 1073 -4.17 -35.04 7.00
N ILE A 1074 -5.03 -34.07 6.69
CA ILE A 1074 -6.45 -34.31 6.43
C ILE A 1074 -6.70 -35.12 5.15
N ALA A 1075 -5.74 -35.16 4.22
CA ALA A 1075 -5.81 -35.98 3.01
C ALA A 1075 -6.04 -37.47 3.34
N GLU A 1076 -5.50 -37.98 4.46
CA GLU A 1076 -5.75 -39.36 4.91
C GLU A 1076 -7.24 -39.63 5.17
N VAL A 1077 -7.99 -38.62 5.59
CA VAL A 1077 -9.44 -38.72 5.81
C VAL A 1077 -10.17 -38.82 4.47
N PHE A 1078 -9.82 -37.95 3.53
CA PHE A 1078 -10.42 -37.94 2.18
C PHE A 1078 -10.13 -39.25 1.45
N SER A 1079 -8.89 -39.72 1.46
CA SER A 1079 -8.49 -40.99 0.85
C SER A 1079 -9.28 -42.21 1.37
N ARG A 1080 -9.58 -42.27 2.68
CA ARG A 1080 -10.42 -43.34 3.25
C ARG A 1080 -11.89 -43.22 2.83
N CYS A 1081 -12.40 -41.99 2.73
CA CYS A 1081 -13.75 -41.75 2.25
C CYS A 1081 -13.87 -42.11 0.77
N ASP A 1082 -12.91 -41.69 -0.06
CA ASP A 1082 -12.82 -41.98 -1.48
C ASP A 1082 -12.77 -43.49 -1.73
N HIS A 1083 -11.86 -44.21 -1.06
CA HIS A 1083 -11.77 -45.67 -1.19
C HIS A 1083 -13.09 -46.38 -0.85
N LYS A 1084 -13.80 -45.92 0.19
CA LYS A 1084 -15.10 -46.48 0.57
C LYS A 1084 -16.19 -46.13 -0.44
N PHE A 1085 -16.19 -44.90 -0.96
CA PHE A 1085 -17.10 -44.44 -2.00
C PHE A 1085 -16.91 -45.27 -3.28
N ASP A 1086 -15.66 -45.45 -3.73
CA ASP A 1086 -15.29 -46.27 -4.89
C ASP A 1086 -15.74 -47.73 -4.76
N LEU A 1087 -15.56 -48.34 -3.59
CA LEU A 1087 -16.04 -49.70 -3.33
C LEU A 1087 -17.57 -49.83 -3.38
N MET A 1088 -18.30 -48.78 -2.99
CA MET A 1088 -19.77 -48.77 -3.04
C MET A 1088 -20.28 -48.46 -4.45
N TYR A 1089 -19.68 -47.49 -5.13
CA TYR A 1089 -20.05 -47.08 -6.48
C TYR A 1089 -19.74 -48.15 -7.52
N SER A 1090 -18.56 -48.79 -7.45
CA SER A 1090 -18.21 -49.92 -8.33
C SER A 1090 -19.17 -51.11 -8.22
N LYS A 1091 -19.80 -51.29 -7.06
CA LYS A 1091 -20.83 -52.32 -6.82
C LYS A 1091 -22.25 -51.83 -7.11
N ARG A 1092 -22.42 -50.59 -7.56
CA ARG A 1092 -23.69 -49.85 -7.70
C ARG A 1092 -24.59 -50.00 -6.47
N ALA A 1093 -23.97 -50.07 -5.29
CA ALA A 1093 -24.70 -50.23 -4.04
C ALA A 1093 -25.48 -48.94 -3.75
N PHE A 1094 -26.77 -49.08 -3.47
CA PHE A 1094 -27.68 -47.97 -3.12
C PHE A 1094 -27.87 -46.85 -4.15
N VAL A 1095 -27.22 -46.86 -5.32
CA VAL A 1095 -27.38 -45.83 -6.37
C VAL A 1095 -28.85 -45.61 -6.76
N HIS A 1096 -29.61 -46.70 -6.96
CA HIS A 1096 -31.05 -46.62 -7.26
C HIS A 1096 -31.88 -45.93 -6.16
N HIS A 1097 -31.41 -45.95 -4.91
CA HIS A 1097 -32.09 -45.33 -3.77
C HIS A 1097 -31.88 -43.81 -3.73
N TYR A 1098 -30.80 -43.29 -4.31
CA TYR A 1098 -30.57 -41.85 -4.46
C TYR A 1098 -31.19 -41.31 -5.75
N VAL A 1099 -31.03 -42.03 -6.87
CA VAL A 1099 -31.64 -41.65 -8.16
C VAL A 1099 -33.17 -41.65 -8.08
N GLY A 1100 -33.75 -42.58 -7.32
CA GLY A 1100 -35.20 -42.61 -7.08
C GLY A 1100 -35.76 -41.37 -6.37
N GLU A 1101 -34.91 -40.62 -5.68
CA GLU A 1101 -35.27 -39.37 -4.98
C GLU A 1101 -34.94 -38.11 -5.80
N GLY A 1102 -34.47 -38.26 -7.05
CA GLY A 1102 -34.26 -37.14 -7.97
C GLY A 1102 -32.80 -36.69 -8.17
N MET A 1103 -31.83 -37.42 -7.63
CA MET A 1103 -30.40 -37.19 -7.87
C MET A 1103 -29.98 -37.73 -9.25
N GLU A 1104 -29.23 -36.98 -10.04
CA GLU A 1104 -28.74 -37.48 -11.32
C GLU A 1104 -27.55 -38.44 -11.14
N GLU A 1105 -27.45 -39.47 -12.00
CA GLU A 1105 -26.36 -40.45 -11.89
C GLU A 1105 -24.98 -39.83 -12.19
N GLY A 1106 -24.94 -38.72 -12.95
CA GLY A 1106 -23.72 -37.95 -13.23
C GLY A 1106 -23.14 -37.22 -12.02
N GLU A 1107 -23.97 -36.87 -11.02
CA GLU A 1107 -23.51 -36.20 -9.79
C GLU A 1107 -22.59 -37.11 -8.97
N PHE A 1108 -22.74 -38.44 -9.08
CA PHE A 1108 -21.83 -39.39 -8.42
C PHE A 1108 -20.42 -39.38 -9.02
N SER A 1109 -20.30 -39.17 -10.33
CA SER A 1109 -19.00 -39.05 -10.99
C SER A 1109 -18.35 -37.70 -10.68
N GLU A 1110 -19.13 -36.62 -10.67
CA GLU A 1110 -18.64 -35.28 -10.34
C GLU A 1110 -18.12 -35.22 -8.89
N ALA A 1111 -18.90 -35.73 -7.93
CA ALA A 1111 -18.48 -35.78 -6.53
C ALA A 1111 -17.20 -36.60 -6.30
N ARG A 1112 -16.94 -37.60 -7.15
CA ARG A 1112 -15.72 -38.40 -7.13
C ARG A 1112 -14.53 -37.61 -7.69
N GLU A 1113 -14.72 -36.95 -8.82
CA GLU A 1113 -13.69 -36.12 -9.44
C GLU A 1113 -13.29 -34.96 -8.52
N ASP A 1114 -14.27 -34.33 -7.85
CA ASP A 1114 -14.02 -33.27 -6.87
C ASP A 1114 -13.24 -33.76 -5.65
N LEU A 1115 -13.58 -34.93 -5.11
CA LEU A 1115 -12.87 -35.49 -3.95
C LEU A 1115 -11.43 -35.90 -4.30
N ALA A 1116 -11.23 -36.47 -5.49
CA ALA A 1116 -9.91 -36.83 -6.00
C ALA A 1116 -9.05 -35.60 -6.31
N ALA A 1117 -9.65 -34.55 -6.86
CA ALA A 1117 -8.98 -33.26 -7.06
C ALA A 1117 -8.58 -32.65 -5.71
N LEU A 1118 -9.47 -32.67 -4.72
CA LEU A 1118 -9.17 -32.17 -3.38
C LEU A 1118 -8.03 -32.95 -2.71
N GLU A 1119 -8.00 -34.28 -2.84
CA GLU A 1119 -6.89 -35.10 -2.33
C GLU A 1119 -5.56 -34.70 -2.97
N LYS A 1120 -5.54 -34.53 -4.30
CA LYS A 1120 -4.38 -34.09 -5.07
C LYS A 1120 -3.91 -32.68 -4.66
N ASP A 1121 -4.83 -31.74 -4.47
CA ASP A 1121 -4.53 -30.37 -4.02
C ASP A 1121 -3.82 -30.37 -2.66
N TYR A 1122 -4.29 -31.20 -1.71
CA TYR A 1122 -3.65 -31.34 -0.39
C TYR A 1122 -2.29 -32.05 -0.46
N GLU A 1123 -2.09 -32.97 -1.40
CA GLU A 1123 -0.79 -33.64 -1.63
C GLU A 1123 0.23 -32.69 -2.26
N GLU A 1124 -0.16 -31.91 -3.26
CA GLU A 1124 0.70 -30.94 -3.96
C GLU A 1124 1.24 -29.88 -2.99
N VAL A 1125 0.37 -29.29 -2.16
CA VAL A 1125 0.78 -28.34 -1.11
C VAL A 1125 1.72 -28.99 -0.08
N GLY A 1126 1.63 -30.30 0.13
CA GLY A 1126 2.55 -31.05 0.99
C GLY A 1126 3.97 -31.18 0.39
N ILE A 1127 4.07 -31.23 -0.93
CA ILE A 1127 5.30 -31.46 -1.70
C ILE A 1127 5.98 -30.16 -2.11
N GLU A 1128 5.22 -29.07 -2.32
CA GLU A 1128 5.75 -27.76 -2.70
C GLU A 1128 6.87 -27.28 -1.76
N THR A 1129 8.09 -27.31 -2.28
CA THR A 1129 9.25 -26.59 -1.75
C THR A 1129 9.28 -25.20 -2.39
N ALA A 1130 9.65 -24.17 -1.63
CA ALA A 1130 9.65 -22.75 -2.03
C ALA A 1130 10.54 -22.36 -3.26
N GLU A 1131 11.01 -23.32 -4.05
CA GLU A 1131 11.84 -23.13 -5.25
C GLU A 1131 11.04 -23.19 -6.57
N GLY A 1132 9.71 -23.26 -6.54
CA GLY A 1132 8.87 -23.63 -7.69
C GLY A 1132 8.00 -22.54 -8.35
N GLU A 1133 8.04 -21.27 -7.94
CA GLU A 1133 7.30 -20.20 -8.64
C GLU A 1133 8.17 -19.57 -9.74
N GLY A 1134 8.30 -20.31 -10.85
CA GLY A 1134 9.04 -19.89 -12.04
C GLY A 1134 8.43 -20.31 -13.37
N GLU A 1135 7.21 -20.87 -13.37
CA GLU A 1135 6.49 -21.21 -14.60
C GLU A 1135 5.03 -20.74 -14.49
N GLU A 1136 4.77 -19.54 -15.01
CA GLU A 1136 3.44 -19.17 -15.51
C GLU A 1136 3.12 -20.07 -16.71
N GLU A 1137 2.43 -21.18 -16.47
CA GLU A 1137 1.55 -21.76 -17.49
C GLU A 1137 0.12 -21.27 -17.24
N GLY A 1138 -0.42 -20.59 -18.25
CA GLY A 1138 -1.71 -19.93 -18.19
C GLY A 1138 -2.86 -20.89 -17.86
N TYR A 1139 -3.55 -20.61 -16.76
CA TYR A 1139 -4.95 -21.00 -16.60
C TYR A 1139 -5.80 -19.92 -17.27
N GLY A 1140 -6.28 -20.26 -18.47
CA GLY A 1140 -7.19 -19.42 -19.24
C GLY A 1140 -8.56 -19.29 -18.58
N ASP A 1141 -9.23 -18.23 -19.01
CA ASP A 1141 -10.62 -17.87 -18.74
C ASP A 1141 -11.57 -19.08 -18.68
N GLU A 1142 -12.07 -19.37 -17.47
CA GLU A 1142 -13.43 -19.82 -17.13
C GLU A 1142 -13.44 -20.24 -15.65
N PHE A 1143 -13.74 -19.32 -14.71
CA PHE A 1143 -14.24 -19.64 -13.37
C PHE A 1143 -15.02 -18.48 -12.73
#